data_AF-A0A1F9R1U8-F1
#
_entry.id   AF-A0A1F9R1U8-F1
#
_cell.length_a   1.000
_cell.length_b   1.000
_cell.length_c   1.000
_cell.angle_alpha   90.00
_cell.angle_beta   90.00
_cell.angle_gamma   90.00
#
_symmetry.space_group_name_H-M   'P 1'
#
loop_
_entity.id
_entity.type
_entity.pdbx_description
1 polymer ?
#
loop_
_entity_poly.entity_id
_entity_poly.type
_entity_poly.pdbx_seq_one_letter_code
_entity_poly.pdbx_strand_id
1 'polypeptide(L)'
;MRLMLIEFFRGALRRNERSMIFPFLKGLARERGFKTLWLCYGGDMAHQDGAAVGRTLFAALPDEDLRSLARRLERFRPSHVVTSDRMSRGATEILASRTPPPKHLVMPLTDELPGGYDQRGDFAHCGWFLDWLGCGDPAASRRYIAEHPAPDYSAVLANKAARRAKPQITIVSGTLCAYRRTLAGNPYFEDVNLGGEAHRGCSFCLCSTIPPVTAPQTPILPLIETQFRRILQTAGKAGRNKGRYEFFDIRAFWKFDELFQLLLRLKVPPSIFLFNPRIDDVLRQRVRIERVLPALAKAGHQVRMLSMGVENFSENENARFNKRIVLEQVDEFLAMTKEWESAYPGVFRPFKAGNAAAELGFILFTPWTTLADVRVNLDAATSRGFPNCGYWLYSILLLDSATPIFHLAEKEGDVLTDRFPDPGQFYGLFKNEGQLEDVRPWRFKDAKVADYFALLVRVCAAEREGKDCAHFRDDPVFSLAERLYREANEPPAAATKPLQIAFSLLELMETARPPFCRETLLQEAVARAAALTAARRAASAPPPPLSVRGKAIERVVDLLRAARPGMFAGMEFESVREVVLRGSRSILLTLSMSGRKLVVALRDARSHKPCFLRSRRFRASYLKDSPTPSPRERQQLAQLLRLLDAGVSRRESPRAGGRTSS
;
A
#
# COMPACT_ATOMS: atom_id res chain seq x y z
N MET A 1 -32.69 -6.89 -31.39
CA MET A 1 -32.45 -5.96 -30.26
C MET A 1 -30.96 -5.62 -30.15
N ARG A 2 -30.59 -4.58 -29.39
CA ARG A 2 -29.21 -4.04 -29.34
C ARG A 2 -28.83 -3.63 -27.91
N LEU A 3 -27.75 -4.21 -27.38
CA LEU A 3 -27.24 -3.92 -26.04
C LEU A 3 -25.97 -3.06 -26.12
N MET A 4 -25.95 -1.94 -25.40
CA MET A 4 -24.74 -1.16 -25.18
C MET A 4 -24.30 -1.25 -23.72
N LEU A 5 -23.02 -1.55 -23.51
CA LEU A 5 -22.37 -1.53 -22.20
C LEU A 5 -21.42 -0.33 -22.16
N ILE A 6 -21.49 0.49 -21.12
CA ILE A 6 -20.68 1.71 -20.98
C ILE A 6 -19.90 1.61 -19.67
N GLU A 7 -18.60 1.45 -19.77
CA GLU A 7 -17.67 1.39 -18.64
C GLU A 7 -16.97 2.74 -18.48
N PHE A 8 -16.92 3.21 -17.23
CA PHE A 8 -16.14 4.36 -16.81
C PHE A 8 -14.94 3.88 -16.00
N PHE A 9 -13.74 4.22 -16.46
CA PHE A 9 -12.48 3.82 -15.85
C PHE A 9 -11.78 5.01 -15.19
N ARG A 10 -11.25 4.80 -13.99
CA ARG A 10 -10.47 5.78 -13.22
C ARG A 10 -8.98 5.54 -13.35
N GLY A 11 -8.17 6.59 -13.36
CA GLY A 11 -6.70 6.44 -13.26
C GLY A 11 -6.21 5.71 -11.99
N ALA A 12 -7.07 5.58 -10.97
CA ALA A 12 -6.80 4.84 -9.74
C ALA A 12 -7.08 3.33 -9.91
N LEU A 13 -6.07 2.50 -9.63
CA LEU A 13 -6.07 1.05 -9.86
C LEU A 13 -7.15 0.25 -9.09
N ARG A 14 -7.86 0.85 -8.11
CA ARG A 14 -8.60 0.11 -7.07
C ARG A 14 -10.13 -0.02 -7.29
N ARG A 15 -10.68 0.32 -8.47
CA ARG A 15 -12.15 0.33 -8.65
C ARG A 15 -12.69 -0.20 -9.99
N ASN A 16 -11.95 -1.07 -10.66
CA ASN A 16 -12.41 -1.66 -11.94
C ASN A 16 -13.40 -2.82 -11.77
N GLU A 17 -13.78 -3.14 -10.54
CA GLU A 17 -14.64 -4.28 -10.22
C GLU A 17 -16.07 -4.11 -10.75
N ARG A 18 -16.58 -2.88 -10.93
CA ARG A 18 -17.99 -2.65 -11.33
C ARG A 18 -18.35 -3.14 -12.73
N SER A 19 -17.37 -3.26 -13.63
CA SER A 19 -17.56 -3.77 -14.98
C SER A 19 -17.17 -5.25 -15.13
N MET A 20 -16.81 -5.94 -14.04
CA MET A 20 -16.29 -7.31 -14.09
C MET A 20 -17.27 -8.32 -14.71
N ILE A 21 -18.59 -8.05 -14.64
CA ILE A 21 -19.62 -8.92 -15.22
C ILE A 21 -19.94 -8.61 -16.69
N PHE A 22 -19.49 -7.47 -17.24
CA PHE A 22 -19.79 -7.05 -18.62
C PHE A 22 -19.40 -8.08 -19.68
N PRO A 23 -18.26 -8.80 -19.58
CA PRO A 23 -17.93 -9.86 -20.55
C PRO A 23 -19.01 -10.93 -20.63
N PHE A 24 -19.62 -11.29 -19.50
CA PHE A 24 -20.65 -12.31 -19.40
C PHE A 24 -21.99 -11.81 -19.92
N LEU A 25 -22.43 -10.60 -19.51
CA LEU A 25 -23.65 -9.96 -20.04
C LEU A 25 -23.60 -9.86 -21.57
N LYS A 26 -22.45 -9.43 -22.09
CA LYS A 26 -22.23 -9.33 -23.53
C LYS A 26 -22.29 -10.69 -24.22
N GLY A 27 -21.59 -11.69 -23.68
CA GLY A 27 -21.60 -13.05 -24.21
C GLY A 27 -23.00 -13.64 -24.26
N LEU A 28 -23.76 -13.48 -23.16
CA LEU A 28 -25.12 -13.98 -23.01
C LEU A 28 -26.09 -13.29 -23.99
N ALA A 29 -26.00 -11.96 -24.13
CA ALA A 29 -26.83 -11.23 -25.10
C ALA A 29 -26.52 -11.66 -26.55
N ARG A 30 -25.25 -11.91 -26.90
CA ARG A 30 -24.85 -12.37 -28.23
C ARG A 30 -25.37 -13.76 -28.56
N GLU A 31 -25.38 -14.68 -27.59
CA GLU A 31 -25.96 -16.01 -27.74
C GLU A 31 -27.44 -15.93 -28.13
N ARG A 32 -28.16 -14.92 -27.61
CA ARG A 32 -29.56 -14.62 -27.96
C ARG A 32 -29.74 -13.78 -29.22
N GLY A 33 -28.69 -13.59 -30.02
CA GLY A 33 -28.75 -12.86 -31.29
C GLY A 33 -28.78 -11.33 -31.15
N PHE A 34 -28.51 -10.77 -29.97
CA PHE A 34 -28.43 -9.31 -29.80
C PHE A 34 -27.14 -8.78 -30.42
N LYS A 35 -27.23 -7.63 -31.09
CA LYS A 35 -26.03 -6.86 -31.45
C LYS A 35 -25.52 -6.17 -30.19
N THR A 36 -24.23 -6.33 -29.87
CA THR A 36 -23.65 -5.77 -28.64
C THR A 36 -22.52 -4.79 -28.94
N LEU A 37 -22.40 -3.72 -28.14
CA LEU A 37 -21.25 -2.81 -28.16
C LEU A 37 -20.84 -2.47 -26.73
N TRP A 38 -19.55 -2.62 -26.40
CA TRP A 38 -18.98 -2.21 -25.12
C TRP A 38 -18.03 -1.05 -25.34
N LEU A 39 -18.33 0.10 -24.73
CA LEU A 39 -17.52 1.31 -24.75
C LEU A 39 -16.84 1.52 -23.39
N CYS A 40 -15.55 1.85 -23.39
CA CYS A 40 -14.80 2.25 -22.20
C CYS A 40 -14.39 3.72 -22.30
N TYR A 41 -14.78 4.55 -21.34
CA TYR A 41 -14.35 5.93 -21.21
C TYR A 41 -13.46 6.08 -19.97
N GLY A 42 -12.32 6.77 -20.10
CA GLY A 42 -11.55 7.20 -18.95
C GLY A 42 -11.99 8.60 -18.55
N GLY A 43 -12.31 8.84 -17.29
CA GLY A 43 -12.78 10.15 -16.83
C GLY A 43 -12.52 10.34 -15.34
N ASP A 44 -12.73 11.57 -14.89
CA ASP A 44 -12.71 11.91 -13.48
C ASP A 44 -14.09 11.62 -12.85
N MET A 45 -14.10 11.42 -11.53
CA MET A 45 -15.36 11.42 -10.78
C MET A 45 -15.60 12.83 -10.27
N ALA A 46 -16.82 13.30 -10.40
CA ALA A 46 -17.23 14.55 -9.77
C ALA A 46 -18.22 14.28 -8.63
N HIS A 47 -18.23 15.22 -7.69
CA HIS A 47 -19.22 15.30 -6.64
C HIS A 47 -20.38 16.17 -7.13
N GLN A 48 -21.59 15.87 -6.66
CA GLN A 48 -22.73 16.75 -6.91
C GLN A 48 -22.60 17.99 -6.01
N ASP A 49 -22.65 19.17 -6.61
CA ASP A 49 -22.55 20.44 -5.88
C ASP A 49 -23.72 20.61 -4.89
N GLY A 50 -23.42 21.14 -3.70
CA GLY A 50 -24.43 21.62 -2.74
C GLY A 50 -24.94 20.64 -1.67
N ALA A 51 -24.57 19.35 -1.68
CA ALA A 51 -25.06 18.40 -0.67
C ALA A 51 -24.03 18.11 0.45
N ALA A 52 -24.46 18.32 1.70
CA ALA A 52 -23.74 17.93 2.92
C ALA A 52 -23.96 16.43 3.20
N VAL A 53 -22.85 15.67 3.32
CA VAL A 53 -22.77 14.25 3.77
C VAL A 53 -23.52 13.23 2.87
N GLY A 54 -22.85 12.14 2.46
CA GLY A 54 -23.48 11.05 1.67
C GLY A 54 -23.35 11.15 0.14
N ARG A 55 -22.28 11.75 -0.39
CA ARG A 55 -22.16 12.05 -1.83
C ARG A 55 -22.14 10.80 -2.72
N THR A 56 -23.08 10.73 -3.65
CA THR A 56 -22.99 9.89 -4.84
C THR A 56 -21.89 10.43 -5.76
N LEU A 57 -20.91 9.59 -6.08
CA LEU A 57 -19.92 9.89 -7.11
C LEU A 57 -20.51 9.56 -8.48
N PHE A 58 -20.34 10.46 -9.43
CA PHE A 58 -20.73 10.21 -10.82
C PHE A 58 -19.55 10.35 -11.79
N ALA A 59 -19.58 9.56 -12.85
CA ALA A 59 -18.63 9.67 -13.94
C ALA A 59 -18.88 11.00 -14.68
N ALA A 60 -17.88 11.88 -14.61
CA ALA A 60 -17.88 13.15 -15.34
C ALA A 60 -17.05 12.98 -16.62
N LEU A 61 -17.72 13.12 -17.76
CA LEU A 61 -17.05 13.15 -19.05
C LEU A 61 -16.87 14.61 -19.50
N PRO A 62 -15.70 14.96 -20.06
CA PRO A 62 -15.54 16.22 -20.79
C PRO A 62 -16.54 16.33 -21.94
N ASP A 63 -16.87 17.56 -22.37
CA ASP A 63 -17.85 17.80 -23.44
C ASP A 63 -17.53 17.07 -24.76
N GLU A 64 -16.24 16.92 -25.09
CA GLU A 64 -15.82 16.16 -26.27
C GLU A 64 -16.23 14.68 -26.20
N ASP A 65 -16.15 14.10 -25.01
CA ASP A 65 -16.48 12.71 -24.75
C ASP A 65 -18.00 12.51 -24.64
N LEU A 66 -18.73 13.49 -24.10
CA LEU A 66 -20.19 13.53 -24.15
C LEU A 66 -20.71 13.57 -25.59
N ARG A 67 -20.14 14.44 -26.44
CA ARG A 67 -20.46 14.47 -27.89
C ARG A 67 -20.10 13.15 -28.58
N SER A 68 -18.98 12.54 -28.21
CA SER A 68 -18.57 11.23 -28.71
C SER A 68 -19.57 10.13 -28.32
N LEU A 69 -20.04 10.14 -27.07
CA LEU A 69 -21.03 9.21 -26.56
C LEU A 69 -22.37 9.38 -27.29
N ALA A 70 -22.87 10.62 -27.42
CA ALA A 70 -24.11 10.92 -28.14
C ALA A 70 -24.10 10.38 -29.58
N ARG A 71 -23.03 10.65 -30.35
CA ARG A 71 -22.88 10.13 -31.73
C ARG A 71 -22.86 8.59 -31.78
N ARG A 72 -22.25 7.94 -30.79
CA ARG A 72 -22.22 6.47 -30.72
C ARG A 72 -23.57 5.88 -30.38
N LEU A 73 -24.33 6.51 -29.49
CA LEU A 73 -25.72 6.15 -29.19
C LEU A 73 -26.59 6.29 -30.43
N GLU A 74 -26.48 7.39 -31.17
CA GLU A 74 -27.24 7.63 -32.41
C GLU A 74 -26.91 6.63 -33.53
N ARG A 75 -25.62 6.33 -33.71
CA ARG A 75 -25.17 5.35 -34.71
C ARG A 75 -25.55 3.92 -34.33
N PHE A 76 -25.40 3.56 -33.05
CA PHE A 76 -25.65 2.21 -32.59
C PHE A 76 -27.13 1.95 -32.31
N ARG A 77 -27.93 2.97 -31.98
CA ARG A 77 -29.35 2.86 -31.61
C ARG A 77 -29.61 1.72 -30.61
N PRO A 78 -28.99 1.74 -29.42
CA PRO A 78 -29.21 0.67 -28.43
C PRO A 78 -30.69 0.61 -28.05
N SER A 79 -31.21 -0.62 -27.91
CA SER A 79 -32.50 -0.83 -27.26
C SER A 79 -32.34 -0.92 -25.74
N HIS A 80 -31.14 -1.28 -25.27
CA HIS A 80 -30.81 -1.49 -23.86
C HIS A 80 -29.41 -0.93 -23.57
N VAL A 81 -29.26 -0.26 -22.43
CA VAL A 81 -27.98 0.31 -21.96
C VAL A 81 -27.68 -0.16 -20.54
N VAL A 82 -26.44 -0.55 -20.28
CA VAL A 82 -25.91 -0.81 -18.93
C VAL A 82 -24.68 0.06 -18.72
N THR A 83 -24.59 0.78 -17.61
CA THR A 83 -23.40 1.58 -17.26
C THR A 83 -22.69 1.06 -16.01
N SER A 84 -21.37 1.21 -15.91
CA SER A 84 -20.61 0.74 -14.74
C SER A 84 -20.79 1.63 -13.50
N ASP A 85 -21.22 2.88 -13.71
CA ASP A 85 -21.33 3.90 -12.68
C ASP A 85 -22.50 4.85 -13.00
N ARG A 86 -23.01 5.53 -11.96
CA ARG A 86 -23.89 6.70 -12.13
C ARG A 86 -23.14 7.78 -12.92
N MET A 87 -23.86 8.52 -13.74
CA MET A 87 -23.27 9.52 -14.65
C MET A 87 -23.68 10.93 -14.26
N SER A 88 -22.91 11.91 -14.72
CA SER A 88 -23.28 13.31 -14.59
C SER A 88 -24.67 13.57 -15.19
N ARG A 89 -25.31 14.66 -14.75
CA ARG A 89 -26.62 15.07 -15.26
C ARG A 89 -26.65 15.15 -16.79
N GLY A 90 -25.65 15.79 -17.41
CA GLY A 90 -25.58 15.91 -18.87
C GLY A 90 -25.46 14.56 -19.59
N ALA A 91 -24.66 13.63 -19.06
CA ALA A 91 -24.59 12.27 -19.62
C ALA A 91 -25.90 11.49 -19.43
N THR A 92 -26.57 11.67 -18.29
CA THR A 92 -27.87 11.04 -18.00
C THR A 92 -28.96 11.57 -18.94
N GLU A 93 -29.01 12.87 -19.19
CA GLU A 93 -29.95 13.50 -20.14
C GLU A 93 -29.72 13.02 -21.58
N ILE A 94 -28.44 12.89 -22.00
CA ILE A 94 -28.10 12.29 -23.30
C ILE A 94 -28.61 10.86 -23.38
N LEU A 95 -28.44 10.04 -22.34
CA LEU A 95 -28.94 8.66 -22.37
C LEU A 95 -30.46 8.57 -22.36
N ALA A 96 -31.13 9.29 -21.46
CA ALA A 96 -32.59 9.26 -21.32
C ALA A 96 -33.30 9.65 -22.63
N SER A 97 -32.76 10.63 -23.36
CA SER A 97 -33.31 11.07 -24.65
C SER A 97 -33.12 10.09 -25.81
N ARG A 98 -32.24 9.08 -25.68
CA ARG A 98 -32.02 8.04 -26.71
C ARG A 98 -32.46 6.64 -26.28
N THR A 99 -32.56 6.38 -24.98
CA THR A 99 -32.96 5.09 -24.42
C THR A 99 -33.70 5.34 -23.10
N PRO A 100 -35.03 5.50 -23.13
CA PRO A 100 -35.80 5.78 -21.92
C PRO A 100 -35.84 4.57 -20.97
N PRO A 101 -36.01 4.79 -19.65
CA PRO A 101 -36.31 3.73 -18.70
C PRO A 101 -37.53 2.89 -19.13
N PRO A 102 -37.61 1.58 -18.78
CA PRO A 102 -36.74 0.83 -17.88
C PRO A 102 -35.51 0.18 -18.57
N LYS A 103 -35.20 0.59 -19.80
CA LYS A 103 -34.18 -0.06 -20.65
C LYS A 103 -32.75 0.44 -20.37
N HIS A 104 -32.55 1.10 -19.24
CA HIS A 104 -31.27 1.64 -18.79
C HIS A 104 -30.99 1.14 -17.37
N LEU A 105 -29.85 0.47 -17.19
CA LEU A 105 -29.36 -0.03 -15.91
C LEU A 105 -28.02 0.62 -15.55
N VAL A 106 -27.79 0.82 -14.26
CA VAL A 106 -26.54 1.34 -13.70
C VAL A 106 -25.97 0.32 -12.72
N MET A 107 -24.64 0.10 -12.75
CA MET A 107 -23.92 -0.81 -11.84
C MET A 107 -23.35 -0.07 -10.60
N PRO A 108 -23.13 -0.77 -9.47
CA PRO A 108 -23.67 -2.11 -9.19
C PRO A 108 -25.20 -2.07 -9.33
N LEU A 109 -25.81 -3.19 -9.72
CA LEU A 109 -27.27 -3.26 -9.81
C LEU A 109 -27.76 -3.12 -8.37
N THR A 110 -27.96 -1.89 -7.92
CA THR A 110 -28.39 -1.56 -6.57
C THR A 110 -29.75 -2.21 -6.32
N ASP A 111 -30.14 -2.34 -5.04
CA ASP A 111 -31.29 -3.07 -4.49
C ASP A 111 -32.67 -2.91 -5.18
N GLU A 112 -32.78 -2.05 -6.20
CA GLU A 112 -33.97 -1.81 -7.01
C GLU A 112 -34.26 -2.95 -8.02
N LEU A 113 -33.38 -3.93 -8.18
CA LEU A 113 -33.59 -5.08 -9.07
C LEU A 113 -33.53 -6.42 -8.31
N PRO A 114 -34.60 -7.23 -8.34
CA PRO A 114 -34.57 -8.57 -7.75
C PRO A 114 -33.46 -9.41 -8.40
N GLY A 115 -32.41 -9.75 -7.65
CA GLY A 115 -31.27 -10.53 -8.15
C GLY A 115 -30.07 -9.71 -8.68
N GLY A 116 -29.95 -8.44 -8.28
CA GLY A 116 -28.79 -7.60 -8.59
C GLY A 116 -27.46 -8.12 -8.01
N TYR A 117 -26.35 -7.77 -8.68
CA TYR A 117 -24.99 -8.00 -8.20
C TYR A 117 -24.63 -6.92 -7.17
N ASP A 118 -24.57 -7.30 -5.90
CA ASP A 118 -24.15 -6.43 -4.81
C ASP A 118 -22.67 -6.67 -4.45
N GLN A 119 -22.00 -5.64 -3.94
CA GLN A 119 -20.71 -5.72 -3.23
C GLN A 119 -20.69 -6.78 -2.10
N ARG A 120 -21.86 -7.24 -1.65
CA ARG A 120 -22.06 -8.44 -0.81
C ARG A 120 -21.56 -9.76 -1.44
N GLY A 121 -21.23 -9.76 -2.74
CA GLY A 121 -20.61 -10.91 -3.42
C GLY A 121 -21.61 -11.92 -3.98
N ASP A 122 -22.87 -11.52 -4.13
CA ASP A 122 -23.90 -12.35 -4.73
C ASP A 122 -23.82 -12.31 -6.26
N PHE A 123 -23.76 -13.50 -6.87
CA PHE A 123 -23.78 -13.61 -8.32
C PHE A 123 -25.21 -13.56 -8.82
N ALA A 124 -25.51 -12.56 -9.64
CA ALA A 124 -26.77 -12.51 -10.37
C ALA A 124 -26.94 -13.76 -11.26
N HIS A 125 -28.16 -14.27 -11.33
CA HIS A 125 -28.52 -15.36 -12.24
C HIS A 125 -28.74 -14.83 -13.67
N CYS A 126 -28.48 -15.66 -14.67
CA CYS A 126 -28.71 -15.32 -16.07
C CYS A 126 -30.18 -14.99 -16.37
N GLY A 127 -31.12 -15.65 -15.67
CA GLY A 127 -32.57 -15.48 -15.88
C GLY A 127 -33.01 -14.04 -15.76
N TRP A 128 -32.67 -13.39 -14.64
CA TRP A 128 -33.00 -11.98 -14.41
C TRP A 128 -32.56 -11.07 -15.57
N PHE A 129 -31.33 -11.24 -16.05
CA PHE A 129 -30.81 -10.41 -17.14
C PHE A 129 -31.53 -10.69 -18.47
N LEU A 130 -31.85 -11.96 -18.75
CA LEU A 130 -32.59 -12.35 -19.94
C LEU A 130 -34.03 -11.85 -19.91
N ASP A 131 -34.68 -11.87 -18.74
CA ASP A 131 -36.01 -11.33 -18.53
C ASP A 131 -36.01 -9.81 -18.76
N TRP A 132 -35.02 -9.08 -18.24
CA TRP A 132 -34.85 -7.65 -18.51
C TRP A 132 -34.63 -7.34 -20.00
N LEU A 133 -33.92 -8.21 -20.71
CA LEU A 133 -33.76 -8.10 -22.17
C LEU A 133 -35.04 -8.46 -22.95
N GLY A 134 -36.07 -9.00 -22.29
CA GLY A 134 -37.30 -9.47 -22.92
C GLY A 134 -37.15 -10.79 -23.67
N CYS A 135 -36.17 -11.62 -23.29
CA CYS A 135 -35.87 -12.90 -23.94
C CYS A 135 -35.63 -14.04 -22.92
N GLY A 136 -36.43 -14.06 -21.85
CA GLY A 136 -36.36 -15.03 -20.77
C GLY A 136 -36.16 -16.47 -21.24
N ASP A 137 -35.37 -17.22 -20.49
CA ASP A 137 -35.09 -18.63 -20.74
C ASP A 137 -35.07 -19.40 -19.41
N PRO A 138 -36.09 -20.24 -19.15
CA PRO A 138 -36.15 -21.05 -17.95
C PRO A 138 -34.92 -21.95 -17.74
N ALA A 139 -34.29 -22.45 -18.81
CA ALA A 139 -33.11 -23.30 -18.69
C ALA A 139 -31.86 -22.52 -18.28
N ALA A 140 -31.74 -21.26 -18.71
CA ALA A 140 -30.66 -20.38 -18.30
C ALA A 140 -30.90 -19.74 -16.93
N SER A 141 -32.15 -19.70 -16.46
CA SER A 141 -32.55 -19.00 -15.23
C SER A 141 -31.81 -19.43 -13.96
N ARG A 142 -31.36 -20.68 -13.90
CA ARG A 142 -30.66 -21.24 -12.73
C ARG A 142 -29.14 -21.05 -12.76
N ARG A 143 -28.57 -20.68 -13.91
CA ARG A 143 -27.11 -20.48 -14.06
C ARG A 143 -26.72 -19.10 -13.54
N TYR A 144 -25.56 -18.99 -12.88
CA TYR A 144 -24.99 -17.70 -12.54
C TYR A 144 -24.38 -17.01 -13.76
N ILE A 145 -24.46 -15.68 -13.84
CA ILE A 145 -23.89 -14.91 -14.95
C ILE A 145 -22.40 -15.21 -15.15
N ALA A 146 -21.65 -15.36 -14.05
CA ALA A 146 -20.22 -15.70 -14.07
C ALA A 146 -19.92 -17.11 -14.62
N GLU A 147 -20.93 -17.99 -14.75
CA GLU A 147 -20.80 -19.33 -15.31
C GLU A 147 -21.16 -19.39 -16.80
N HIS A 148 -21.49 -18.26 -17.42
CA HIS A 148 -21.77 -18.23 -18.84
C HIS A 148 -20.55 -18.80 -19.62
N PRO A 149 -20.71 -19.83 -20.48
CA PRO A 149 -19.55 -20.51 -21.10
C PRO A 149 -18.83 -19.69 -22.18
N ALA A 150 -19.43 -18.58 -22.63
CA ALA A 150 -18.90 -17.79 -23.74
C ALA A 150 -18.82 -16.28 -23.47
N PRO A 151 -18.16 -15.82 -22.38
CA PRO A 151 -17.93 -14.39 -22.17
C PRO A 151 -17.17 -13.76 -23.36
N ASP A 152 -17.43 -12.48 -23.60
CA ASP A 152 -16.82 -11.69 -24.68
C ASP A 152 -16.12 -10.46 -24.08
N TYR A 153 -14.79 -10.50 -24.04
CA TYR A 153 -13.94 -9.46 -23.46
C TYR A 153 -13.57 -8.35 -24.46
N SER A 154 -14.12 -8.33 -25.67
CA SER A 154 -13.85 -7.24 -26.61
C SER A 154 -14.58 -5.96 -26.18
N ALA A 155 -13.85 -4.85 -26.11
CA ALA A 155 -14.36 -3.54 -25.77
C ALA A 155 -13.72 -2.46 -26.65
N VAL A 156 -14.34 -1.30 -26.75
CA VAL A 156 -13.82 -0.15 -27.51
C VAL A 156 -13.35 0.91 -26.52
N LEU A 157 -12.05 1.15 -26.47
CA LEU A 157 -11.49 2.25 -25.68
C LEU A 157 -11.81 3.60 -26.36
N ALA A 158 -12.90 4.22 -25.90
CA ALA A 158 -13.58 5.30 -26.59
C ALA A 158 -12.75 6.60 -26.62
N ASN A 159 -11.98 6.88 -25.58
CA ASN A 159 -11.19 8.11 -25.45
C ASN A 159 -9.70 7.88 -25.13
N LYS A 160 -8.91 8.96 -25.14
CA LYS A 160 -7.45 8.91 -24.90
C LYS A 160 -7.13 8.41 -23.50
N ALA A 161 -7.91 8.82 -22.51
CA ALA A 161 -7.75 8.39 -21.12
C ALA A 161 -7.91 6.87 -20.98
N ALA A 162 -8.96 6.26 -21.53
CA ALA A 162 -9.15 4.80 -21.53
C ALA A 162 -8.01 4.07 -22.26
N ARG A 163 -7.56 4.60 -23.41
CA ARG A 163 -6.43 4.04 -24.18
C ARG A 163 -5.10 4.07 -23.41
N ARG A 164 -4.86 5.14 -22.66
CA ARG A 164 -3.67 5.27 -21.80
C ARG A 164 -3.75 4.35 -20.60
N ALA A 165 -4.92 4.29 -19.96
CA ALA A 165 -5.18 3.46 -18.80
C ALA A 165 -4.98 1.97 -19.07
N LYS A 166 -5.44 1.49 -20.24
CA LYS A 166 -5.49 0.07 -20.60
C LYS A 166 -6.10 -0.75 -19.44
N PRO A 167 -7.43 -0.70 -19.26
CA PRO A 167 -8.11 -1.37 -18.15
C PRO A 167 -7.68 -2.83 -18.03
N GLN A 168 -7.42 -3.27 -16.79
CA GLN A 168 -7.11 -4.66 -16.49
C GLN A 168 -8.34 -5.55 -16.67
N ILE A 169 -8.13 -6.86 -16.67
CA ILE A 169 -9.22 -7.84 -16.78
C ILE A 169 -9.39 -8.52 -15.42
N THR A 170 -10.61 -8.47 -14.88
CA THR A 170 -10.97 -9.22 -13.68
C THR A 170 -11.43 -10.62 -14.07
N ILE A 171 -10.85 -11.63 -13.43
CA ILE A 171 -11.22 -13.03 -13.53
C ILE A 171 -12.20 -13.32 -12.41
N VAL A 172 -13.42 -13.71 -12.78
CA VAL A 172 -14.55 -13.83 -11.86
C VAL A 172 -14.85 -15.31 -11.63
N SER A 173 -14.58 -15.82 -10.43
CA SER A 173 -14.83 -17.25 -10.15
C SER A 173 -15.46 -17.53 -8.78
N GLY A 174 -15.69 -16.50 -7.97
CA GLY A 174 -16.27 -16.70 -6.65
C GLY A 174 -16.16 -15.51 -5.71
N THR A 175 -15.68 -15.75 -4.50
CA THR A 175 -15.79 -14.79 -3.38
C THR A 175 -14.49 -14.04 -3.13
N LEU A 176 -14.57 -12.72 -2.90
CA LEU A 176 -13.41 -11.89 -2.55
C LEU A 176 -12.69 -12.36 -1.29
N CYS A 177 -13.43 -12.84 -0.29
CA CYS A 177 -12.90 -13.22 1.01
C CYS A 177 -13.69 -14.39 1.59
N ALA A 178 -12.97 -15.42 2.04
CA ALA A 178 -13.56 -16.62 2.63
C ALA A 178 -13.39 -16.68 4.16
N TYR A 179 -13.00 -15.56 4.77
CA TYR A 179 -12.86 -15.45 6.22
C TYR A 179 -14.24 -15.45 6.89
N ARG A 180 -14.51 -16.48 7.71
CA ARG A 180 -15.83 -16.78 8.27
C ARG A 180 -15.81 -17.02 9.78
N ARG A 181 -14.88 -16.38 10.50
CA ARG A 181 -14.77 -16.52 11.95
C ARG A 181 -16.01 -15.96 12.63
N THR A 182 -16.65 -16.73 13.50
CA THR A 182 -17.77 -16.24 14.31
C THR A 182 -17.36 -15.09 15.24
N LEU A 183 -18.30 -14.17 15.51
CA LEU A 183 -18.18 -13.19 16.59
C LEU A 183 -18.55 -13.76 17.96
N ALA A 184 -19.14 -14.96 18.03
CA ALA A 184 -19.43 -15.61 19.30
C ALA A 184 -18.15 -15.80 20.12
N GLY A 185 -18.19 -15.42 21.40
CA GLY A 185 -17.04 -15.42 22.30
C GLY A 185 -16.02 -14.31 22.03
N ASN A 186 -16.36 -13.31 21.21
CA ASN A 186 -15.61 -12.04 21.18
C ASN A 186 -16.20 -11.11 22.26
N PRO A 187 -15.44 -10.74 23.31
CA PRO A 187 -15.97 -9.96 24.45
C PRO A 187 -16.62 -8.63 24.07
N TYR A 188 -16.20 -8.02 22.96
CA TYR A 188 -16.80 -6.76 22.50
C TYR A 188 -18.23 -6.92 21.98
N PHE A 189 -18.66 -8.14 21.64
CA PHE A 189 -19.92 -8.41 20.96
C PHE A 189 -20.91 -9.25 21.78
N GLU A 190 -20.61 -9.60 23.04
CA GLU A 190 -21.41 -10.55 23.84
C GLU A 190 -22.88 -10.14 24.00
N ASP A 191 -23.17 -8.84 24.19
CA ASP A 191 -24.55 -8.32 24.23
C ASP A 191 -24.84 -7.29 23.13
N VAL A 192 -24.17 -7.41 21.98
CA VAL A 192 -24.54 -6.62 20.80
C VAL A 192 -25.65 -7.36 20.07
N ASN A 193 -26.78 -6.67 19.81
CA ASN A 193 -27.83 -7.24 18.97
C ASN A 193 -27.37 -7.25 17.51
N LEU A 194 -27.00 -8.42 17.02
CA LEU A 194 -26.50 -8.61 15.67
C LEU A 194 -27.59 -9.01 14.66
N GLY A 195 -28.88 -9.01 15.00
CA GLY A 195 -29.95 -9.21 14.00
C GLY A 195 -30.16 -10.66 13.52
N GLY A 196 -30.11 -11.64 14.43
CA GLY A 196 -30.64 -13.00 14.22
C GLY A 196 -29.78 -13.99 13.41
N GLU A 197 -28.93 -13.54 12.50
CA GLU A 197 -27.95 -14.41 11.83
C GLU A 197 -26.59 -14.40 12.53
N ALA A 198 -25.90 -15.54 12.57
CA ALA A 198 -24.56 -15.64 13.13
C ALA A 198 -23.54 -14.93 12.23
N HIS A 199 -23.26 -13.66 12.49
CA HIS A 199 -22.24 -12.88 11.78
C HIS A 199 -20.87 -13.55 11.82
N ARG A 200 -20.18 -13.56 10.67
CA ARG A 200 -18.94 -14.31 10.46
C ARG A 200 -17.96 -13.53 9.61
N GLY A 201 -16.78 -13.24 10.15
CA GLY A 201 -15.69 -12.57 9.43
C GLY A 201 -15.19 -11.35 10.19
N CYS A 202 -14.58 -10.41 9.47
CA CYS A 202 -14.16 -9.14 10.06
C CYS A 202 -15.39 -8.28 10.37
N SER A 203 -15.49 -7.76 11.59
CA SER A 203 -16.70 -7.05 12.08
C SER A 203 -17.03 -5.76 11.33
N PHE A 204 -16.09 -5.20 10.58
CA PHE A 204 -16.23 -3.95 9.81
C PHE A 204 -16.46 -4.18 8.31
N CYS A 205 -16.48 -5.43 7.87
CA CYS A 205 -16.48 -5.76 6.45
C CYS A 205 -17.85 -6.25 6.01
N LEU A 206 -18.39 -5.70 4.92
CA LEU A 206 -19.64 -6.17 4.29
C LEU A 206 -19.56 -7.62 3.80
N CYS A 207 -18.36 -8.17 3.59
CA CYS A 207 -18.21 -9.59 3.27
C CYS A 207 -18.53 -10.52 4.46
N SER A 208 -18.77 -9.99 5.68
CA SER A 208 -18.97 -10.77 6.91
C SER A 208 -20.43 -11.04 7.28
N THR A 209 -21.36 -10.39 6.59
CA THR A 209 -22.76 -10.27 7.04
C THR A 209 -23.69 -11.31 6.46
N ILE A 210 -23.24 -12.11 5.48
CA ILE A 210 -24.08 -13.11 4.79
C ILE A 210 -23.21 -14.32 4.42
N PRO A 211 -23.69 -15.58 4.54
CA PRO A 211 -23.12 -16.68 3.75
C PRO A 211 -23.00 -16.22 2.28
N PRO A 212 -22.02 -16.68 1.48
CA PRO A 212 -22.15 -16.48 0.05
C PRO A 212 -23.35 -17.33 -0.39
N VAL A 213 -24.56 -16.77 -0.37
CA VAL A 213 -25.83 -17.46 -0.66
C VAL A 213 -25.80 -17.92 -2.11
N THR A 214 -24.98 -17.30 -2.94
CA THR A 214 -24.86 -17.59 -4.35
C THR A 214 -23.39 -17.67 -4.80
N ALA A 215 -22.78 -18.85 -4.70
CA ALA A 215 -21.49 -19.10 -5.37
C ALA A 215 -21.74 -19.85 -6.69
N PRO A 216 -20.91 -19.62 -7.72
CA PRO A 216 -20.90 -20.47 -8.90
C PRO A 216 -20.79 -21.95 -8.51
N GLN A 217 -21.62 -22.79 -9.12
CA GLN A 217 -21.65 -24.24 -8.88
C GLN A 217 -20.51 -24.95 -9.62
N THR A 218 -20.08 -24.36 -10.72
CA THR A 218 -18.96 -24.85 -11.53
C THR A 218 -17.66 -24.74 -10.72
N PRO A 219 -16.81 -25.79 -10.73
CA PRO A 219 -15.52 -25.72 -10.05
C PRO A 219 -14.66 -24.54 -10.55
N ILE A 220 -13.92 -23.94 -9.62
CA ILE A 220 -13.19 -22.68 -9.82
C ILE A 220 -12.21 -22.73 -11.01
N LEU A 221 -11.39 -23.78 -11.10
CA LEU A 221 -10.37 -23.89 -12.16
C LEU A 221 -10.98 -24.00 -13.58
N PRO A 222 -12.01 -24.85 -13.82
CA PRO A 222 -12.77 -24.81 -15.09
C PRO A 222 -13.37 -23.44 -15.45
N LEU A 223 -13.89 -22.68 -14.47
CA LEU A 223 -14.39 -21.32 -14.72
C LEU A 223 -13.27 -20.37 -15.15
N ILE A 224 -12.13 -20.42 -14.46
CA ILE A 224 -10.95 -19.63 -14.81
C ILE A 224 -10.45 -20.02 -16.20
N GLU A 225 -10.35 -21.32 -16.50
CA GLU A 225 -9.92 -21.83 -17.80
C GLU A 225 -10.81 -21.29 -18.93
N THR A 226 -12.13 -21.35 -18.75
CA THR A 226 -13.11 -20.82 -19.71
C THR A 226 -12.84 -19.35 -19.98
N GLN A 227 -12.68 -18.54 -18.92
CA GLN A 227 -12.40 -17.11 -19.07
C GLN A 227 -11.09 -16.84 -19.79
N PHE A 228 -9.98 -17.51 -19.44
CA PHE A 228 -8.70 -17.31 -20.12
C PHE A 228 -8.75 -17.70 -21.60
N ARG A 229 -9.40 -18.82 -21.95
CA ARG A 229 -9.61 -19.19 -23.36
C ARG A 229 -10.37 -18.09 -24.11
N ARG A 230 -11.42 -17.54 -23.50
CA ARG A 230 -12.21 -16.45 -24.07
C ARG A 230 -11.45 -15.13 -24.13
N ILE A 231 -10.62 -14.80 -23.15
CA ILE A 231 -9.75 -13.61 -23.17
C ILE A 231 -8.76 -13.68 -24.33
N LEU A 232 -8.09 -14.83 -24.49
CA LEU A 232 -7.13 -15.04 -25.57
C LEU A 232 -7.79 -14.87 -26.94
N GLN A 233 -9.01 -15.39 -27.10
CA GLN A 233 -9.82 -15.27 -28.32
C GLN A 233 -10.38 -13.87 -28.57
N THR A 234 -10.98 -13.23 -27.56
CA THR A 234 -11.89 -12.09 -27.75
C THR A 234 -11.31 -10.75 -27.33
N ALA A 235 -10.41 -10.68 -26.35
CA ALA A 235 -9.85 -9.40 -25.92
C ALA A 235 -8.89 -8.77 -26.97
N GLY A 236 -8.63 -9.47 -28.10
CA GLY A 236 -7.71 -9.05 -29.17
C GLY A 236 -8.14 -7.76 -29.86
N LYS A 237 -7.19 -7.01 -30.44
CA LYS A 237 -7.33 -5.67 -31.10
C LYS A 237 -8.11 -4.57 -30.32
N ALA A 238 -8.79 -4.90 -29.23
CA ALA A 238 -9.72 -4.09 -28.44
C ALA A 238 -9.04 -3.13 -27.45
N GLY A 239 -7.73 -3.28 -27.21
CA GLY A 239 -6.94 -2.36 -26.39
C GLY A 239 -6.98 -2.59 -24.87
N ARG A 240 -7.83 -3.49 -24.33
CA ARG A 240 -7.76 -3.90 -22.92
C ARG A 240 -6.40 -4.54 -22.60
N ASN A 241 -5.93 -4.40 -21.36
CA ASN A 241 -4.62 -4.92 -20.96
C ASN A 241 -4.66 -6.43 -20.76
N LYS A 242 -4.25 -7.17 -21.80
CA LYS A 242 -4.11 -8.64 -21.78
C LYS A 242 -2.91 -9.15 -20.96
N GLY A 243 -2.19 -8.29 -20.27
CA GLY A 243 -1.05 -8.66 -19.44
C GLY A 243 -1.28 -8.42 -17.95
N ARG A 244 -2.50 -8.06 -17.52
CA ARG A 244 -2.82 -7.79 -16.11
C ARG A 244 -4.18 -8.35 -15.74
N TYR A 245 -4.17 -9.27 -14.78
CA TYR A 245 -5.33 -10.04 -14.37
C TYR A 245 -5.55 -9.94 -12.87
N GLU A 246 -6.73 -9.52 -12.46
CA GLU A 246 -7.16 -9.51 -11.06
C GLU A 246 -8.09 -10.67 -10.79
N PHE A 247 -7.80 -11.46 -9.76
CA PHE A 247 -8.66 -12.57 -9.38
C PHE A 247 -9.68 -12.14 -8.34
N PHE A 248 -10.95 -12.18 -8.73
CA PHE A 248 -12.11 -12.07 -7.85
C PHE A 248 -12.53 -13.47 -7.40
N ASP A 249 -11.64 -14.13 -6.65
CA ASP A 249 -11.92 -15.33 -5.84
C ASP A 249 -10.69 -15.69 -5.01
N ILE A 250 -10.77 -15.55 -3.68
CA ILE A 250 -9.64 -15.94 -2.82
C ILE A 250 -9.32 -17.44 -2.91
N ARG A 251 -10.30 -18.27 -3.25
CA ARG A 251 -10.12 -19.72 -3.34
C ARG A 251 -9.27 -20.10 -4.56
N ALA A 252 -9.18 -19.23 -5.58
CA ALA A 252 -8.22 -19.39 -6.67
C ALA A 252 -6.78 -19.29 -6.14
N PHE A 253 -6.53 -18.40 -5.18
CA PHE A 253 -5.23 -18.27 -4.53
C PHE A 253 -4.87 -19.50 -3.68
N TRP A 254 -5.85 -20.14 -3.03
CA TRP A 254 -5.61 -21.40 -2.29
C TRP A 254 -5.23 -22.59 -3.17
N LYS A 255 -5.48 -22.48 -4.48
CA LYS A 255 -5.12 -23.44 -5.52
C LYS A 255 -3.93 -22.95 -6.35
N PHE A 256 -3.00 -22.23 -5.73
CA PHE A 256 -1.95 -21.46 -6.40
C PHE A 256 -1.19 -22.25 -7.47
N ASP A 257 -0.70 -23.44 -7.12
CA ASP A 257 0.02 -24.35 -8.01
C ASP A 257 -0.83 -24.87 -9.16
N GLU A 258 -2.03 -25.35 -8.87
CA GLU A 258 -2.96 -25.87 -9.87
C GLU A 258 -3.38 -24.77 -10.86
N LEU A 259 -3.62 -23.56 -10.34
CA LEU A 259 -3.93 -22.36 -11.13
C LEU A 259 -2.79 -22.03 -12.08
N PHE A 260 -1.56 -21.91 -11.59
CA PHE A 260 -0.45 -21.52 -12.46
C PHE A 260 -0.03 -22.63 -13.44
N GLN A 261 -0.17 -23.90 -13.08
CA GLN A 261 -0.01 -25.00 -14.04
C GLN A 261 -1.05 -24.90 -15.16
N LEU A 262 -2.30 -24.58 -14.84
CA LEU A 262 -3.35 -24.31 -15.83
C LEU A 262 -2.95 -23.14 -16.75
N LEU A 263 -2.52 -22.01 -16.20
CA LEU A 263 -2.16 -20.82 -16.99
C LEU A 263 -0.97 -21.08 -17.92
N LEU A 264 0.05 -21.82 -17.45
CA LEU A 264 1.19 -22.24 -18.26
C LEU A 264 0.76 -23.19 -19.39
N ARG A 265 -0.13 -24.16 -19.11
CA ARG A 265 -0.69 -25.08 -20.11
C ARG A 265 -1.50 -24.35 -21.18
N LEU A 266 -2.26 -23.32 -20.79
CA LEU A 266 -3.00 -22.46 -21.70
C LEU A 266 -2.09 -21.52 -22.51
N LYS A 267 -0.77 -21.48 -22.23
CA LYS A 267 0.20 -20.59 -22.86
C LYS A 267 -0.22 -19.12 -22.78
N VAL A 268 -0.72 -18.73 -21.61
CA VAL A 268 -1.02 -17.32 -21.33
C VAL A 268 0.27 -16.52 -21.51
N PRO A 269 0.26 -15.38 -22.23
CA PRO A 269 1.47 -14.58 -22.45
C PRO A 269 2.01 -14.02 -21.12
N PRO A 270 3.28 -13.57 -21.07
CA PRO A 270 3.85 -12.90 -19.90
C PRO A 270 2.89 -11.84 -19.34
N SER A 271 2.56 -11.97 -18.05
CA SER A 271 1.42 -11.30 -17.42
C SER A 271 1.63 -11.08 -15.94
N ILE A 272 0.92 -10.12 -15.38
CA ILE A 272 0.87 -9.78 -13.96
C ILE A 272 -0.46 -10.29 -13.40
N PHE A 273 -0.38 -11.17 -12.42
CA PHE A 273 -1.52 -11.73 -11.70
C PHE A 273 -1.65 -11.08 -10.33
N LEU A 274 -2.84 -10.60 -10.04
CA LEU A 274 -3.15 -9.73 -8.93
C LEU A 274 -4.16 -10.42 -8.01
N PHE A 275 -3.82 -10.52 -6.72
CA PHE A 275 -4.67 -11.14 -5.70
C PHE A 275 -4.88 -10.19 -4.51
N ASN A 276 -5.95 -10.39 -3.76
CA ASN A 276 -6.24 -9.67 -2.51
C ASN A 276 -6.33 -10.66 -1.32
N PRO A 277 -5.29 -11.45 -1.03
CA PRO A 277 -5.36 -12.43 0.06
C PRO A 277 -5.28 -11.78 1.44
N ARG A 278 -5.61 -12.54 2.48
CA ARG A 278 -5.19 -12.18 3.84
C ARG A 278 -3.75 -12.64 4.08
N ILE A 279 -3.08 -12.03 5.07
CA ILE A 279 -1.71 -12.40 5.45
C ILE A 279 -1.61 -13.89 5.82
N ASP A 280 -2.55 -14.38 6.63
CA ASP A 280 -2.61 -15.79 7.04
C ASP A 280 -2.86 -16.74 5.86
N ASP A 281 -3.58 -16.31 4.82
CA ASP A 281 -3.70 -17.09 3.58
C ASP A 281 -2.37 -17.18 2.83
N VAL A 282 -1.60 -16.09 2.73
CA VAL A 282 -0.28 -16.12 2.07
C VAL A 282 0.68 -17.04 2.82
N LEU A 283 0.76 -16.90 4.15
CA LEU A 283 1.61 -17.74 4.99
C LEU A 283 1.26 -19.23 4.85
N ARG A 284 -0.05 -19.57 4.85
CA ARG A 284 -0.50 -20.96 4.62
C ARG A 284 -0.12 -21.50 3.25
N GLN A 285 -0.01 -20.63 2.24
CA GLN A 285 0.31 -21.01 0.87
C GLN A 285 1.81 -20.98 0.54
N ARG A 286 2.68 -20.65 1.52
CA ARG A 286 4.14 -20.48 1.32
C ARG A 286 4.78 -21.55 0.43
N VAL A 287 4.65 -22.82 0.81
CA VAL A 287 5.26 -23.96 0.09
C VAL A 287 4.73 -24.09 -1.35
N ARG A 288 3.42 -23.86 -1.55
CA ARG A 288 2.81 -23.94 -2.88
C ARG A 288 3.29 -22.80 -3.78
N ILE A 289 3.45 -21.60 -3.22
CA ILE A 289 3.97 -20.44 -3.93
C ILE A 289 5.43 -20.69 -4.34
N GLU A 290 6.30 -21.05 -3.40
CA GLU A 290 7.74 -21.27 -3.63
C GLU A 290 8.00 -22.30 -4.75
N ARG A 291 7.23 -23.39 -4.79
CA ARG A 291 7.35 -24.41 -5.83
C ARG A 291 7.08 -23.89 -7.25
N VAL A 292 6.28 -22.85 -7.39
CA VAL A 292 5.78 -22.35 -8.68
C VAL A 292 6.61 -21.16 -9.19
N LEU A 293 7.22 -20.38 -8.29
CA LEU A 293 8.01 -19.20 -8.63
C LEU A 293 9.06 -19.44 -9.74
N PRO A 294 9.84 -20.55 -9.77
CA PRO A 294 10.78 -20.80 -10.86
C PRO A 294 10.12 -20.91 -12.25
N ALA A 295 8.96 -21.56 -12.32
CA ALA A 295 8.22 -21.71 -13.58
C ALA A 295 7.65 -20.37 -14.06
N LEU A 296 7.17 -19.53 -13.13
CA LEU A 296 6.71 -18.17 -13.44
C LEU A 296 7.85 -17.28 -13.93
N ALA A 297 9.02 -17.38 -13.30
CA ALA A 297 10.22 -16.67 -13.73
C ALA A 297 10.57 -17.01 -15.19
N LYS A 298 10.61 -18.30 -15.52
CA LYS A 298 10.91 -18.78 -16.88
C LYS A 298 9.87 -18.32 -17.91
N ALA A 299 8.59 -18.23 -17.51
CA ALA A 299 7.50 -17.78 -18.37
C ALA A 299 7.35 -16.23 -18.43
N GLY A 300 8.13 -15.48 -17.65
CA GLY A 300 8.02 -14.01 -17.57
C GLY A 300 6.76 -13.52 -16.87
N HIS A 301 6.12 -14.36 -16.05
CA HIS A 301 4.95 -13.99 -15.26
C HIS A 301 5.34 -13.24 -13.98
N GLN A 302 4.41 -12.44 -13.47
CA GLN A 302 4.54 -11.75 -12.20
C GLN A 302 3.32 -12.02 -11.32
N VAL A 303 3.54 -12.10 -10.01
CA VAL A 303 2.49 -12.18 -8.99
C VAL A 303 2.62 -10.98 -8.08
N ARG A 304 1.49 -10.31 -7.84
CA ARG A 304 1.41 -9.17 -6.92
C ARG A 304 0.18 -9.27 -6.04
N MET A 305 0.28 -8.68 -4.86
CA MET A 305 -0.85 -8.45 -3.98
C MET A 305 -1.34 -7.02 -4.22
N LEU A 306 -2.64 -6.86 -4.45
CA LEU A 306 -3.24 -5.54 -4.68
C LEU A 306 -3.49 -4.80 -3.38
N SER A 307 -3.98 -5.54 -2.38
CA SER A 307 -4.20 -5.05 -1.03
C SER A 307 -4.19 -6.22 -0.06
N MET A 308 -3.67 -5.99 1.14
CA MET A 308 -3.79 -6.91 2.28
C MET A 308 -3.96 -6.07 3.53
N GLY A 309 -5.07 -6.24 4.23
CA GLY A 309 -5.30 -5.44 5.44
C GLY A 309 -4.55 -6.02 6.64
N VAL A 310 -3.75 -5.21 7.30
CA VAL A 310 -3.38 -5.42 8.72
C VAL A 310 -4.43 -4.77 9.62
N GLU A 311 -4.98 -3.64 9.15
CA GLU A 311 -5.96 -2.77 9.82
C GLU A 311 -5.44 -2.06 11.06
N ASN A 312 -4.86 -2.74 12.03
CA ASN A 312 -4.33 -2.08 13.23
C ASN A 312 -3.20 -2.90 13.84
N PHE A 313 -2.40 -2.27 14.71
CA PHE A 313 -1.39 -2.94 15.52
C PHE A 313 -1.76 -3.01 17.01
N SER A 314 -2.75 -2.21 17.46
CA SER A 314 -3.32 -2.36 18.80
C SER A 314 -4.12 -3.66 18.89
N GLU A 315 -3.82 -4.48 19.89
CA GLU A 315 -4.53 -5.73 20.15
C GLU A 315 -6.02 -5.48 20.43
N ASN A 316 -6.33 -4.40 21.17
CA ASN A 316 -7.71 -4.02 21.50
C ASN A 316 -8.52 -3.68 20.24
N GLU A 317 -7.94 -2.87 19.35
CA GLU A 317 -8.57 -2.50 18.08
C GLU A 317 -8.71 -3.72 17.15
N ASN A 318 -7.68 -4.55 17.04
CA ASN A 318 -7.73 -5.77 16.24
C ASN A 318 -8.75 -6.79 16.75
N ALA A 319 -8.95 -6.86 18.07
CA ALA A 319 -9.97 -7.69 18.68
C ALA A 319 -11.38 -7.22 18.32
N ARG A 320 -11.65 -5.90 18.32
CA ARG A 320 -12.90 -5.33 17.80
C ARG A 320 -13.12 -5.67 16.34
N PHE A 321 -12.06 -5.66 15.52
CA PHE A 321 -12.11 -6.01 14.11
C PHE A 321 -12.37 -7.50 13.83
N ASN A 322 -12.28 -8.36 14.83
CA ASN A 322 -12.39 -9.82 14.71
C ASN A 322 -11.47 -10.41 13.63
N LYS A 323 -10.33 -9.79 13.36
CA LYS A 323 -9.48 -10.13 12.21
C LYS A 323 -8.44 -11.20 12.53
N ARG A 324 -7.96 -11.24 13.78
CA ARG A 324 -6.95 -12.18 14.32
C ARG A 324 -5.67 -12.29 13.49
N ILE A 325 -5.23 -11.18 12.92
CA ILE A 325 -3.86 -11.06 12.43
C ILE A 325 -3.03 -10.53 13.60
N VAL A 326 -1.99 -11.27 13.98
CA VAL A 326 -1.05 -10.89 15.05
C VAL A 326 0.24 -10.33 14.47
N LEU A 327 1.02 -9.61 15.27
CA LEU A 327 2.23 -8.93 14.82
C LEU A 327 3.27 -9.89 14.26
N GLU A 328 3.40 -11.07 14.86
CA GLU A 328 4.33 -12.12 14.44
C GLU A 328 4.03 -12.58 13.01
N GLN A 329 2.75 -12.68 12.64
CA GLN A 329 2.35 -13.03 11.28
C GLN A 329 2.68 -11.92 10.29
N VAL A 330 2.56 -10.66 10.70
CA VAL A 330 2.97 -9.52 9.87
C VAL A 330 4.47 -9.55 9.64
N ASP A 331 5.26 -9.80 10.68
CA ASP A 331 6.72 -9.86 10.62
C ASP A 331 7.20 -11.03 9.76
N GLU A 332 6.62 -12.21 9.96
CA GLU A 332 6.89 -13.40 9.13
C GLU A 332 6.57 -13.13 7.66
N PHE A 333 5.42 -12.51 7.39
CA PHE A 333 5.02 -12.15 6.03
C PHE A 333 6.00 -11.14 5.38
N LEU A 334 6.40 -10.09 6.10
CA LEU A 334 7.35 -9.10 5.58
C LEU A 334 8.73 -9.71 5.32
N ALA A 335 9.22 -10.58 6.20
CA ALA A 335 10.48 -11.30 6.00
C ALA A 335 10.41 -12.23 4.78
N MET A 336 9.38 -13.09 4.72
CA MET A 336 9.17 -14.03 3.62
C MET A 336 9.06 -13.32 2.26
N THR A 337 8.33 -12.20 2.19
CA THR A 337 8.18 -11.48 0.92
C THR A 337 9.47 -10.81 0.46
N LYS A 338 10.31 -10.34 1.38
CA LYS A 338 11.66 -9.84 1.07
C LYS A 338 12.57 -10.95 0.54
N GLU A 339 12.49 -12.15 1.13
CA GLU A 339 13.22 -13.33 0.64
C GLU A 339 12.80 -13.68 -0.80
N TRP A 340 11.49 -13.75 -1.07
CA TRP A 340 10.97 -14.05 -2.40
C TRP A 340 11.32 -12.99 -3.44
N GLU A 341 11.25 -11.70 -3.09
CA GLU A 341 11.63 -10.62 -4.01
C GLU A 341 13.14 -10.65 -4.33
N SER A 342 13.97 -11.02 -3.34
CA SER A 342 15.41 -11.20 -3.55
C SER A 342 15.74 -12.44 -4.40
N ALA A 343 15.03 -13.55 -4.19
CA ALA A 343 15.28 -14.80 -4.90
C ALA A 343 14.70 -14.81 -6.32
N TYR A 344 13.58 -14.10 -6.55
CA TYR A 344 12.85 -14.06 -7.81
C TYR A 344 12.53 -12.62 -8.24
N PRO A 345 13.56 -11.80 -8.54
CA PRO A 345 13.40 -10.38 -8.83
C PRO A 345 12.47 -10.16 -10.03
N GLY A 346 11.42 -9.36 -9.82
CA GLY A 346 10.44 -9.04 -10.87
C GLY A 346 9.35 -10.08 -11.07
N VAL A 347 9.43 -11.26 -10.45
CA VAL A 347 8.42 -12.32 -10.52
C VAL A 347 7.46 -12.17 -9.34
N PHE A 348 7.97 -12.24 -8.12
CA PHE A 348 7.18 -11.94 -6.94
C PHE A 348 7.47 -10.50 -6.50
N ARG A 349 6.49 -9.63 -6.69
CA ARG A 349 6.52 -8.26 -6.17
C ARG A 349 5.25 -8.07 -5.36
N PRO A 350 5.30 -8.24 -4.03
CA PRO A 350 4.09 -8.24 -3.23
C PRO A 350 3.31 -6.94 -3.44
N PHE A 351 3.99 -5.81 -3.71
CA PHE A 351 3.37 -4.49 -3.83
C PHE A 351 4.04 -3.64 -4.93
N LYS A 352 3.32 -2.64 -5.46
CA LYS A 352 3.73 -1.83 -6.63
C LYS A 352 4.97 -0.96 -6.35
N ALA A 353 5.13 -0.45 -5.14
CA ALA A 353 6.20 0.47 -4.75
C ALA A 353 7.53 -0.20 -4.34
N GLY A 354 7.60 -1.54 -4.32
CA GLY A 354 8.77 -2.25 -3.76
C GLY A 354 8.94 -2.07 -2.24
N ASN A 355 7.95 -1.48 -1.57
CA ASN A 355 7.83 -1.44 -0.12
C ASN A 355 6.52 -2.13 0.26
N ALA A 356 6.64 -3.32 0.84
CA ALA A 356 5.47 -4.10 1.18
C ALA A 356 4.57 -3.46 2.24
N ALA A 357 5.17 -2.72 3.17
CA ALA A 357 4.46 -2.03 4.22
C ALA A 357 3.59 -0.87 3.69
N ALA A 358 4.00 -0.23 2.59
CA ALA A 358 3.32 0.96 2.05
C ALA A 358 1.95 0.68 1.42
N GLU A 359 1.61 -0.59 1.19
CA GLU A 359 0.38 -1.00 0.51
C GLU A 359 -0.50 -1.95 1.35
N LEU A 360 -0.14 -2.14 2.64
CA LEU A 360 -1.01 -2.79 3.61
C LEU A 360 -2.22 -1.89 3.92
N GLY A 361 -3.42 -2.48 3.91
CA GLY A 361 -4.63 -1.83 4.37
C GLY A 361 -4.54 -1.56 5.87
N PHE A 362 -4.94 -0.35 6.27
CA PHE A 362 -4.77 0.14 7.61
C PHE A 362 -5.93 1.06 8.00
N ILE A 363 -6.44 0.91 9.22
CA ILE A 363 -7.46 1.70 9.88
C ILE A 363 -6.85 2.20 11.18
N LEU A 364 -6.23 3.38 11.13
CA LEU A 364 -5.56 3.93 12.31
C LEU A 364 -6.56 4.42 13.35
N PHE A 365 -7.67 5.00 12.90
CA PHE A 365 -8.64 5.65 13.77
C PHE A 365 -10.01 4.98 13.74
N THR A 366 -10.54 4.72 14.92
CA THR A 366 -11.88 4.22 15.20
C THR A 366 -12.51 5.11 16.28
N PRO A 367 -13.82 4.97 16.57
CA PRO A 367 -14.42 5.66 17.70
C PRO A 367 -13.72 5.42 19.04
N TRP A 368 -13.08 4.25 19.19
CA TRP A 368 -12.52 3.76 20.45
C TRP A 368 -11.01 3.97 20.57
N THR A 369 -10.36 4.50 19.54
CA THR A 369 -8.92 4.74 19.54
C THR A 369 -8.52 5.68 20.68
N THR A 370 -7.49 5.30 21.42
CA THR A 370 -6.83 6.12 22.46
C THR A 370 -5.45 6.59 22.00
N LEU A 371 -4.84 7.55 22.71
CA LEU A 371 -3.44 7.95 22.42
C LEU A 371 -2.45 6.77 22.60
N ALA A 372 -2.72 5.84 23.52
CA ALA A 372 -1.91 4.64 23.68
C ALA A 372 -1.98 3.73 22.44
N ASP A 373 -3.17 3.57 21.86
CA ASP A 373 -3.31 2.84 20.60
C ASP A 373 -2.57 3.54 19.46
N VAL A 374 -2.64 4.87 19.37
CA VAL A 374 -1.87 5.65 18.38
C VAL A 374 -0.37 5.40 18.55
N ARG A 375 0.16 5.42 19.78
CA ARG A 375 1.57 5.12 20.10
C ARG A 375 1.99 3.76 19.55
N VAL A 376 1.25 2.71 19.93
CA VAL A 376 1.50 1.34 19.47
C VAL A 376 1.52 1.26 17.95
N ASN A 377 0.55 1.90 17.29
CA ASN A 377 0.46 1.90 15.84
C ASN A 377 1.63 2.62 15.17
N LEU A 378 2.03 3.80 15.65
CA LEU A 378 3.15 4.55 15.06
C LEU A 378 4.48 3.81 15.24
N ASP A 379 4.74 3.26 16.43
CA ASP A 379 5.97 2.50 16.71
C ASP A 379 6.05 1.22 15.87
N ALA A 380 4.94 0.47 15.81
CA ALA A 380 4.86 -0.77 15.04
C ALA A 380 4.94 -0.52 13.52
N ALA A 381 4.31 0.54 13.02
CA ALA A 381 4.39 0.95 11.61
C ALA A 381 5.81 1.37 11.23
N THR A 382 6.45 2.19 12.07
CA THR A 382 7.82 2.69 11.82
C THR A 382 8.83 1.56 11.78
N SER A 383 8.79 0.65 12.76
CA SER A 383 9.70 -0.52 12.81
C SER A 383 9.54 -1.46 11.62
N ARG A 384 8.36 -1.49 11.00
CA ARG A 384 8.03 -2.32 9.83
C ARG A 384 8.19 -1.60 8.48
N GLY A 385 8.67 -0.36 8.50
CA GLY A 385 9.00 0.40 7.28
C GLY A 385 7.78 1.00 6.57
N PHE A 386 6.69 1.30 7.30
CA PHE A 386 5.61 2.10 6.76
C PHE A 386 6.14 3.46 6.26
N PRO A 387 5.56 4.02 5.19
CA PRO A 387 6.02 5.28 4.64
C PRO A 387 5.78 6.43 5.63
N ASN A 388 6.71 7.39 5.67
CA ASN A 388 6.64 8.55 6.57
C ASN A 388 5.48 9.54 6.25
N CYS A 389 4.74 9.29 5.18
CA CYS A 389 3.52 9.97 4.78
C CYS A 389 2.56 8.96 4.12
N GLY A 390 1.30 9.34 3.96
CA GLY A 390 0.31 8.55 3.23
C GLY A 390 -1.00 8.35 3.97
N TYR A 391 -1.94 7.68 3.29
CA TYR A 391 -3.32 7.50 3.74
C TYR A 391 -3.43 6.82 5.12
N TRP A 392 -2.52 5.91 5.45
CA TRP A 392 -2.55 5.16 6.71
C TRP A 392 -2.46 6.07 7.96
N LEU A 393 -1.88 7.28 7.85
CA LEU A 393 -1.79 8.24 8.95
C LEU A 393 -3.10 8.95 9.29
N TYR A 394 -4.11 8.85 8.44
CA TYR A 394 -5.41 9.50 8.62
C TYR A 394 -6.57 8.61 8.18
N SER A 395 -6.33 7.29 8.11
CA SER A 395 -7.36 6.33 7.75
C SER A 395 -8.32 6.13 8.92
N ILE A 396 -9.61 6.15 8.62
CA ILE A 396 -10.68 6.04 9.61
C ILE A 396 -11.51 4.78 9.34
N LEU A 397 -12.12 4.24 10.39
CA LEU A 397 -13.14 3.21 10.30
C LEU A 397 -14.40 3.78 9.66
N LEU A 398 -14.96 3.07 8.69
CA LEU A 398 -16.27 3.36 8.14
C LEU A 398 -17.29 2.47 8.85
N LEU A 399 -18.31 3.08 9.44
CA LEU A 399 -19.39 2.36 10.11
C LEU A 399 -20.54 2.19 9.14
N ASP A 400 -20.53 1.09 8.40
CA ASP A 400 -21.63 0.70 7.53
C ASP A 400 -22.73 0.03 8.35
N SER A 401 -23.98 0.48 8.19
CA SER A 401 -25.12 0.02 8.98
C SER A 401 -25.41 -1.48 8.91
N ALA A 402 -24.91 -2.18 7.88
CA ALA A 402 -25.07 -3.62 7.77
C ALA A 402 -24.01 -4.42 8.57
N THR A 403 -22.97 -3.76 9.10
CA THR A 403 -21.82 -4.46 9.69
C THR A 403 -21.91 -4.63 11.20
N PRO A 404 -21.37 -5.71 11.79
CA PRO A 404 -21.36 -5.90 13.24
C PRO A 404 -20.80 -4.74 14.06
N ILE A 405 -19.71 -4.12 13.58
CA ILE A 405 -19.06 -3.04 14.30
C ILE A 405 -19.92 -1.77 14.37
N PHE A 406 -20.85 -1.59 13.43
CA PHE A 406 -21.87 -0.55 13.52
C PHE A 406 -22.82 -0.81 14.69
N HIS A 407 -23.32 -2.04 14.84
CA HIS A 407 -24.20 -2.40 15.98
C HIS A 407 -23.49 -2.27 17.34
N LEU A 408 -22.17 -2.47 17.38
CA LEU A 408 -21.37 -2.15 18.57
C LEU A 408 -21.42 -0.65 18.88
N ALA A 409 -21.20 0.21 17.88
CA ALA A 409 -21.29 1.66 18.04
C ALA A 409 -22.72 2.13 18.41
N GLU A 410 -23.75 1.47 17.87
CA GLU A 410 -25.15 1.73 18.18
C GLU A 410 -25.48 1.36 19.64
N LYS A 411 -25.06 0.19 20.11
CA LYS A 411 -25.24 -0.25 21.51
C LYS A 411 -24.64 0.75 22.50
N GLU A 412 -23.48 1.31 22.19
CA GLU A 412 -22.82 2.27 23.08
C GLU A 412 -23.55 3.62 23.17
N GLY A 413 -24.42 3.93 22.20
CA GLY A 413 -25.33 5.08 22.20
C GLY A 413 -24.68 6.46 22.03
N ASP A 414 -23.41 6.61 22.42
CA ASP A 414 -22.70 7.88 22.45
C ASP A 414 -21.66 8.03 21.32
N VAL A 415 -21.57 7.07 20.40
CA VAL A 415 -20.59 7.04 19.32
C VAL A 415 -21.12 7.63 18.01
N LEU A 416 -22.33 7.22 17.61
CA LEU A 416 -22.94 7.61 16.34
C LEU A 416 -23.42 9.07 16.40
N THR A 417 -23.26 9.79 15.29
CA THR A 417 -23.67 11.20 15.19
C THR A 417 -24.34 11.49 13.85
N ASP A 418 -25.14 12.56 13.80
CA ASP A 418 -25.78 13.00 12.55
C ASP A 418 -24.80 13.55 11.52
N ARG A 419 -23.65 14.04 11.98
CA ARG A 419 -22.57 14.61 11.17
C ARG A 419 -21.21 14.30 11.78
N PHE A 420 -20.18 14.24 10.93
CA PHE A 420 -18.80 14.13 11.41
C PHE A 420 -18.44 15.39 12.21
N PRO A 421 -17.98 15.27 13.47
CA PRO A 421 -17.59 16.42 14.27
C PRO A 421 -16.45 17.25 13.65
N ASP A 422 -15.51 16.61 12.95
CA ASP A 422 -14.43 17.28 12.22
C ASP A 422 -14.48 16.93 10.72
N PRO A 423 -14.43 17.92 9.81
CA PRO A 423 -14.47 17.68 8.37
C PRO A 423 -13.29 16.84 7.87
N GLY A 424 -12.20 16.74 8.64
CA GLY A 424 -11.07 15.90 8.33
C GLY A 424 -11.37 14.40 8.35
N GLN A 425 -12.39 13.94 9.08
CA GLN A 425 -12.85 12.55 9.01
C GLN A 425 -13.33 12.19 7.59
N PHE A 426 -13.78 13.18 6.83
CA PHE A 426 -14.16 13.00 5.44
C PHE A 426 -12.97 13.05 4.47
N TYR A 427 -11.81 13.58 4.87
CA TYR A 427 -10.69 13.82 3.94
C TYR A 427 -10.21 12.53 3.25
N GLY A 428 -9.99 11.47 4.03
CA GLY A 428 -9.58 10.18 3.51
C GLY A 428 -10.61 9.54 2.56
N LEU A 429 -11.88 9.68 2.90
CA LEU A 429 -13.02 9.22 2.10
C LEU A 429 -13.17 10.00 0.80
N PHE A 430 -13.01 11.32 0.86
CA PHE A 430 -13.02 12.22 -0.29
C PHE A 430 -11.92 11.84 -1.27
N LYS A 431 -10.70 11.56 -0.78
CA LYS A 431 -9.57 11.22 -1.64
C LYS A 431 -9.55 9.78 -2.15
N ASN A 432 -10.17 8.85 -1.43
CA ASN A 432 -10.31 7.47 -1.87
C ASN A 432 -11.68 7.19 -2.50
N GLU A 433 -12.52 8.22 -2.61
CA GLU A 433 -13.79 8.22 -3.31
C GLU A 433 -14.72 7.07 -2.86
N GLY A 434 -14.81 6.81 -1.55
CA GLY A 434 -15.66 5.77 -0.97
C GLY A 434 -17.16 5.97 -1.28
N GLN A 435 -17.94 4.88 -1.36
CA GLN A 435 -19.41 5.01 -1.30
C GLN A 435 -19.83 5.19 0.15
N LEU A 436 -20.87 6.01 0.37
CA LEU A 436 -21.26 6.50 1.68
C LEU A 436 -22.75 6.30 1.98
N GLU A 437 -23.49 5.63 1.09
CA GLU A 437 -24.95 5.56 1.19
C GLU A 437 -25.38 5.00 2.56
N ASP A 438 -24.65 4.01 3.09
CA ASP A 438 -24.93 3.39 4.40
C ASP A 438 -23.85 3.65 5.48
N VAL A 439 -22.87 4.50 5.19
CA VAL A 439 -21.82 4.86 6.16
C VAL A 439 -22.34 5.95 7.10
N ARG A 440 -22.41 5.65 8.39
CA ARG A 440 -22.88 6.58 9.42
C ARG A 440 -21.72 7.38 10.04
N PRO A 441 -21.89 8.71 10.24
CA PRO A 441 -20.91 9.51 10.96
C PRO A 441 -20.78 9.07 12.42
N TRP A 442 -19.60 9.29 12.99
CA TRP A 442 -19.29 8.98 14.37
C TRP A 442 -18.27 9.96 14.95
N ARG A 443 -18.19 10.00 16.28
CA ARG A 443 -17.21 10.79 17.03
C ARG A 443 -16.22 9.91 17.80
N PHE A 444 -15.03 10.44 18.03
CA PHE A 444 -14.08 9.83 18.96
C PHE A 444 -14.63 9.89 20.38
N LYS A 445 -14.50 8.80 21.15
CA LYS A 445 -14.80 8.79 22.59
C LYS A 445 -13.72 9.54 23.38
N ASP A 446 -12.47 9.43 22.95
CA ASP A 446 -11.36 10.18 23.54
C ASP A 446 -11.21 11.55 22.84
N ALA A 447 -11.53 12.62 23.58
CA ALA A 447 -11.41 14.00 23.09
C ALA A 447 -9.97 14.37 22.72
N LYS A 448 -8.96 13.79 23.38
CA LYS A 448 -7.55 14.01 23.00
C LYS A 448 -7.26 13.44 21.62
N VAL A 449 -7.79 12.26 21.32
CA VAL A 449 -7.61 11.64 19.99
C VAL A 449 -8.36 12.43 18.92
N ALA A 450 -9.52 13.00 19.23
CA ALA A 450 -10.23 13.89 18.31
C ALA A 450 -9.36 15.09 17.86
N ASP A 451 -8.71 15.76 18.82
CA ASP A 451 -7.80 16.88 18.52
C ASP A 451 -6.54 16.42 17.80
N TYR A 452 -5.96 15.29 18.21
CA TYR A 452 -4.80 14.69 17.56
C TYR A 452 -5.07 14.41 16.07
N PHE A 453 -6.19 13.72 15.79
CA PHE A 453 -6.63 13.40 14.44
C PHE A 453 -6.84 14.67 13.62
N ALA A 454 -7.57 15.66 14.17
CA ALA A 454 -7.89 16.90 13.49
C ALA A 454 -6.62 17.65 13.03
N LEU A 455 -5.58 17.69 13.87
CA LEU A 455 -4.31 18.31 13.50
C LEU A 455 -3.54 17.47 12.47
N LEU A 456 -3.42 16.17 12.69
CA LEU A 456 -2.61 15.29 11.84
C LEU A 456 -3.14 15.22 10.41
N VAL A 457 -4.45 15.09 10.22
CA VAL A 457 -5.03 14.98 8.86
C VAL A 457 -4.77 16.24 8.03
N ARG A 458 -4.75 17.43 8.66
CA ARG A 458 -4.44 18.70 7.99
C ARG A 458 -2.96 18.80 7.61
N VAL A 459 -2.06 18.31 8.47
CA VAL A 459 -0.63 18.18 8.13
C VAL A 459 -0.43 17.22 6.94
N CYS A 460 -1.13 16.09 6.92
CA CYS A 460 -1.08 15.16 5.79
C CYS A 460 -1.64 15.78 4.50
N ALA A 461 -2.71 16.57 4.60
CA ALA A 461 -3.25 17.30 3.45
C ALA A 461 -2.28 18.37 2.93
N ALA A 462 -1.61 19.10 3.83
CA ALA A 462 -0.60 20.09 3.49
C ALA A 462 0.59 19.47 2.74
N GLU A 463 1.05 18.29 3.17
CA GLU A 463 2.12 17.55 2.46
C GLU A 463 1.70 17.11 1.06
N ARG A 464 0.46 16.63 0.92
CA ARG A 464 -0.02 16.02 -0.33
C ARG A 464 -0.43 17.05 -1.38
N GLU A 465 -1.03 18.16 -0.95
CA GLU A 465 -1.71 19.12 -1.83
C GLU A 465 -1.26 20.57 -1.64
N GLY A 466 -0.57 20.89 -0.54
CA GLY A 466 -0.22 22.26 -0.19
C GLY A 466 -1.44 23.18 -0.16
N LYS A 467 -1.25 24.45 -0.52
CA LYS A 467 -2.31 25.46 -0.59
C LYS A 467 -3.49 25.13 -1.52
N ASP A 468 -3.34 24.15 -2.41
CA ASP A 468 -4.37 23.80 -3.40
C ASP A 468 -5.39 22.77 -2.87
N CYS A 469 -5.31 22.40 -1.58
CA CYS A 469 -6.25 21.46 -0.98
C CYS A 469 -7.69 22.02 -0.94
N ALA A 470 -8.51 21.63 -1.91
CA ALA A 470 -9.89 22.08 -2.00
C ALA A 470 -10.77 21.68 -0.79
N HIS A 471 -10.44 20.58 -0.11
CA HIS A 471 -11.21 20.06 1.03
C HIS A 471 -11.12 20.96 2.27
N PHE A 472 -9.98 21.62 2.47
CA PHE A 472 -9.70 22.46 3.63
C PHE A 472 -9.46 23.92 3.25
N ARG A 473 -9.96 24.37 2.09
CA ARG A 473 -9.69 25.72 1.55
C ARG A 473 -9.97 26.84 2.54
N ASP A 474 -11.09 26.72 3.27
CA ASP A 474 -11.57 27.75 4.20
C ASP A 474 -11.31 27.38 5.68
N ASP A 475 -10.43 26.40 5.92
CA ASP A 475 -10.12 25.92 7.27
C ASP A 475 -8.88 26.68 7.83
N PRO A 476 -9.04 27.46 8.92
CA PRO A 476 -7.94 28.24 9.48
C PRO A 476 -6.83 27.36 10.09
N VAL A 477 -7.18 26.19 10.65
CA VAL A 477 -6.21 25.24 11.20
C VAL A 477 -5.39 24.62 10.07
N PHE A 478 -6.01 24.36 8.92
CA PHE A 478 -5.29 23.90 7.73
C PHE A 478 -4.35 24.98 7.18
N SER A 479 -4.81 26.23 7.11
CA SER A 479 -3.97 27.35 6.67
C SER A 479 -2.71 27.49 7.54
N LEU A 480 -2.87 27.32 8.86
CA LEU A 480 -1.75 27.25 9.79
C LEU A 480 -0.85 26.03 9.53
N ALA A 481 -1.44 24.84 9.36
CA ALA A 481 -0.71 23.60 9.09
C ALA A 481 0.11 23.68 7.79
N GLU A 482 -0.45 24.21 6.72
CA GLU A 482 0.22 24.42 5.42
C GLU A 482 1.42 25.35 5.58
N ARG A 483 1.22 26.50 6.22
CA ARG A 483 2.29 27.47 6.45
C ARG A 483 3.43 26.87 7.28
N LEU A 484 3.12 26.29 8.44
CA LEU A 484 4.13 25.69 9.32
C LEU A 484 4.86 24.53 8.65
N TYR A 485 4.12 23.68 7.94
CA TYR A 485 4.72 22.58 7.20
C TYR A 485 5.65 23.08 6.11
N ARG A 486 5.26 24.10 5.34
CA ARG A 486 6.11 24.73 4.32
C ARG A 486 7.37 25.33 4.94
N GLU A 487 7.24 26.14 5.99
CA GLU A 487 8.35 26.78 6.71
C GLU A 487 9.36 25.74 7.26
N ALA A 488 8.86 24.66 7.86
CA ALA A 488 9.71 23.57 8.37
C ALA A 488 10.42 22.77 7.27
N ASN A 489 10.07 22.99 6.00
CA ASN A 489 10.59 22.28 4.83
C ASN A 489 11.33 23.21 3.85
N GLU A 490 11.54 24.48 4.17
CA GLU A 490 12.33 25.41 3.36
C GLU A 490 13.71 25.69 3.99
N PRO A 491 14.85 25.36 3.34
CA PRO A 491 15.00 24.65 2.05
C PRO A 491 14.83 23.12 2.16
N PRO A 492 14.38 22.44 1.08
CA PRO A 492 13.82 21.06 1.10
C PRO A 492 14.80 19.92 1.41
N ALA A 493 16.07 20.20 1.64
CA ALA A 493 17.12 19.19 1.81
C ALA A 493 17.02 18.38 3.12
N ALA A 494 16.10 18.71 4.04
CA ALA A 494 15.84 17.95 5.27
C ALA A 494 14.36 17.99 5.65
N ALA A 495 13.51 17.57 4.71
CA ALA A 495 12.07 17.72 4.82
C ALA A 495 11.46 16.96 6.03
N THR A 496 10.93 17.71 7.01
CA THR A 496 10.12 17.16 8.11
C THR A 496 8.88 16.49 7.52
N LYS A 497 8.66 15.20 7.80
CA LYS A 497 7.51 14.43 7.27
C LYS A 497 6.35 14.37 8.27
N PRO A 498 5.12 14.14 7.78
CA PRO A 498 3.95 13.99 8.63
C PRO A 498 4.12 13.00 9.78
N LEU A 499 4.81 11.86 9.56
CA LEU A 499 5.07 10.89 10.63
C LEU A 499 5.89 11.47 11.79
N GLN A 500 6.88 12.33 11.54
CA GLN A 500 7.63 12.96 12.64
C GLN A 500 6.76 13.95 13.42
N ILE A 501 5.88 14.68 12.73
CA ILE A 501 4.93 15.60 13.37
C ILE A 501 3.91 14.80 14.19
N ALA A 502 3.46 13.64 13.69
CA ALA A 502 2.58 12.71 14.40
C ALA A 502 3.18 12.28 15.76
N PHE A 503 4.45 11.85 15.77
CA PHE A 503 5.16 11.53 17.01
C PHE A 503 5.27 12.73 17.97
N SER A 504 5.64 13.92 17.47
CA SER A 504 5.74 15.12 18.29
C SER A 504 4.39 15.53 18.89
N LEU A 505 3.31 15.50 18.10
CA LEU A 505 1.94 15.76 18.58
C LEU A 505 1.57 14.80 19.72
N LEU A 506 1.83 13.50 19.51
CA LEU A 506 1.49 12.47 20.48
C LEU A 506 2.22 12.67 21.82
N GLU A 507 3.53 12.93 21.77
CA GLU A 507 4.35 13.20 22.97
C GLU A 507 3.89 14.44 23.75
N LEU A 508 3.46 15.50 23.05
CA LEU A 508 2.91 16.70 23.70
C LEU A 508 1.56 16.40 24.36
N MET A 509 0.67 15.65 23.70
CA MET A 509 -0.68 15.38 24.18
C MET A 509 -0.76 14.34 25.31
N GLU A 510 0.22 13.43 25.38
CA GLU A 510 0.36 12.48 26.50
C GLU A 510 0.66 13.19 27.82
N THR A 511 1.41 14.30 27.78
CA THR A 511 1.82 15.05 28.98
C THR A 511 0.93 16.24 29.30
N ALA A 512 0.26 16.82 28.30
CA ALA A 512 -0.64 17.96 28.48
C ALA A 512 -2.06 17.56 28.93
N ARG A 513 -2.75 18.50 29.59
CA ARG A 513 -4.17 18.37 29.98
C ARG A 513 -5.05 19.20 29.02
N PRO A 514 -6.21 18.68 28.58
CA PRO A 514 -7.16 19.45 27.78
C PRO A 514 -7.86 20.53 28.64
N PRO A 515 -8.46 21.57 28.03
CA PRO A 515 -8.60 21.78 26.58
C PRO A 515 -7.29 22.22 25.92
N PHE A 516 -7.05 21.76 24.68
CA PHE A 516 -5.84 22.13 23.93
C PHE A 516 -6.09 23.36 23.07
N CYS A 517 -5.12 24.29 23.05
CA CYS A 517 -5.02 25.26 21.97
C CYS A 517 -4.42 24.56 20.74
N ARG A 518 -5.27 24.22 19.76
CA ARG A 518 -4.87 23.52 18.54
C ARG A 518 -3.72 24.22 17.80
N GLU A 519 -3.71 25.55 17.79
CA GLU A 519 -2.68 26.34 17.13
C GLU A 519 -1.33 26.20 17.81
N THR A 520 -1.28 26.41 19.13
CA THR A 520 -0.05 26.27 19.94
C THR A 520 0.49 24.84 19.86
N LEU A 521 -0.39 23.84 19.98
CA LEU A 521 -0.02 22.44 19.93
C LEU A 521 0.59 22.06 18.57
N LEU A 522 0.02 22.55 17.47
CA LEU A 522 0.55 22.32 16.13
C LEU A 522 1.89 23.01 15.90
N GLN A 523 2.02 24.28 16.33
CA GLN A 523 3.28 25.03 16.26
C GLN A 523 4.42 24.30 16.99
N GLU A 524 4.18 23.91 18.24
CA GLU A 524 5.16 23.19 19.05
C GLU A 524 5.52 21.83 18.44
N ALA A 525 4.54 21.07 17.94
CA ALA A 525 4.78 19.77 17.35
C ALA A 525 5.63 19.86 16.06
N VAL A 526 5.33 20.83 15.19
CA VAL A 526 6.10 21.07 13.96
C VAL A 526 7.52 21.51 14.30
N ALA A 527 7.67 22.46 15.23
CA ALA A 527 8.99 22.94 15.67
C ALA A 527 9.84 21.81 16.27
N ARG A 528 9.26 20.97 17.13
CA ARG A 528 9.92 19.78 17.71
C ARG A 528 10.32 18.78 16.65
N ALA A 529 9.43 18.47 15.70
CA ALA A 529 9.72 17.53 14.61
C ALA A 529 10.85 18.04 13.69
N ALA A 530 10.86 19.34 13.38
CA ALA A 530 11.91 19.97 12.61
C ALA A 530 13.26 19.94 13.33
N ALA A 531 13.29 20.28 14.62
CA ALA A 531 14.50 20.23 15.45
C ALA A 531 15.08 18.81 15.53
N LEU A 532 14.25 17.79 15.74
CA LEU A 532 14.67 16.38 15.76
C LEU A 532 15.22 15.93 14.40
N THR A 533 14.59 16.34 13.31
CA THR A 533 15.03 16.03 11.94
C THR A 533 16.40 16.68 11.65
N ALA A 534 16.57 17.94 12.03
CA ALA A 534 17.85 18.66 11.92
C ALA A 534 18.95 18.00 12.76
N ALA A 535 18.66 17.59 14.00
CA ALA A 535 19.62 16.91 14.87
C ALA A 535 20.06 15.55 14.31
N ARG A 536 19.12 14.73 13.82
CA ARG A 536 19.44 13.44 13.17
C ARG A 536 20.30 13.61 11.93
N ARG A 537 20.04 14.65 11.13
CA ARG A 537 20.88 14.99 9.98
C ARG A 537 22.27 15.45 10.40
N ALA A 538 22.39 16.30 11.41
CA ALA A 538 23.70 16.72 11.92
C ALA A 538 24.53 15.52 12.40
N ALA A 539 23.88 14.53 13.02
CA ALA A 539 24.52 13.27 13.43
C ALA A 539 24.88 12.35 12.24
N SER A 540 24.11 12.40 11.15
CA SER A 540 24.29 11.55 9.95
C SER A 540 25.10 12.22 8.83
N ALA A 541 25.47 13.50 8.99
CA ALA A 541 26.20 14.24 7.98
C ALA A 541 27.55 13.54 7.72
N PRO A 542 27.90 13.30 6.44
CA PRO A 542 29.22 12.77 6.13
C PRO A 542 30.25 13.73 6.73
N PRO A 543 31.27 13.21 7.42
CA PRO A 543 32.26 14.06 8.04
C PRO A 543 32.94 14.89 6.94
N PRO A 544 33.38 16.13 7.22
CA PRO A 544 33.85 17.07 6.20
C PRO A 544 34.91 16.46 5.25
N PRO A 545 34.97 16.93 3.98
CA PRO A 545 35.90 16.39 2.99
C PRO A 545 37.32 16.36 3.53
N LEU A 546 38.01 15.25 3.26
CA LEU A 546 39.29 14.93 3.87
C LEU A 546 40.32 16.01 3.54
N SER A 547 40.96 16.56 4.56
CA SER A 547 42.26 17.20 4.38
C SER A 547 43.24 16.20 3.75
N VAL A 548 44.36 16.67 3.18
CA VAL A 548 45.46 15.81 2.66
C VAL A 548 45.86 14.71 3.66
N ARG A 549 45.65 14.93 4.96
CA ARG A 549 45.91 13.99 6.07
C ARG A 549 44.85 12.89 6.23
N GLY A 550 43.59 13.15 5.89
CA GLY A 550 42.52 12.13 5.89
C GLY A 550 42.73 11.07 4.82
N LYS A 551 43.33 11.44 3.68
CA LYS A 551 43.75 10.50 2.62
C LYS A 551 44.82 9.51 3.08
N ALA A 552 45.67 9.87 4.06
CA ALA A 552 46.65 8.96 4.63
C ALA A 552 45.99 7.89 5.53
N ILE A 553 44.89 8.25 6.18
CA ILE A 553 44.08 7.34 7.00
C ILE A 553 43.27 6.37 6.11
N GLU A 554 42.64 6.84 5.04
CA GLU A 554 41.99 5.96 4.05
C GLU A 554 42.98 4.95 3.45
N ARG A 555 44.20 5.40 3.10
CA ARG A 555 45.26 4.51 2.59
C ARG A 555 45.66 3.45 3.60
N VAL A 556 45.66 3.76 4.89
CA VAL A 556 45.92 2.78 5.96
C VAL A 556 44.78 1.77 6.04
N VAL A 557 43.53 2.21 5.95
CA VAL A 557 42.36 1.32 5.90
C VAL A 557 42.43 0.40 4.68
N ASP A 558 42.79 0.93 3.50
CA ASP A 558 42.95 0.15 2.28
C ASP A 558 44.12 -0.83 2.36
N LEU A 559 45.27 -0.42 2.92
CA LEU A 559 46.41 -1.31 3.16
C LEU A 559 46.06 -2.47 4.10
N LEU A 560 45.27 -2.19 5.14
CA LEU A 560 44.82 -3.21 6.09
C LEU A 560 43.78 -4.15 5.47
N ARG A 561 42.87 -3.62 4.62
CA ARG A 561 41.88 -4.43 3.88
C ARG A 561 42.50 -5.27 2.76
N ALA A 562 43.59 -4.80 2.15
CA ALA A 562 44.29 -5.49 1.07
C ALA A 562 45.38 -6.46 1.55
N ALA A 563 45.66 -6.49 2.86
CA ALA A 563 46.66 -7.39 3.43
C ALA A 563 46.23 -8.85 3.25
N ARG A 564 47.13 -9.69 2.72
CA ARG A 564 46.87 -11.14 2.57
C ARG A 564 46.79 -11.82 3.94
N PRO A 565 45.97 -12.88 4.09
CA PRO A 565 46.03 -13.74 5.28
C PRO A 565 47.47 -14.16 5.58
N GLY A 566 47.91 -13.95 6.82
CA GLY A 566 49.29 -14.25 7.26
C GLY A 566 50.29 -13.09 7.18
N MET A 567 49.95 -11.96 6.52
CA MET A 567 50.82 -10.77 6.49
C MET A 567 51.10 -10.19 7.90
N PHE A 568 50.15 -10.38 8.82
CA PHE A 568 50.27 -9.99 10.22
C PHE A 568 50.16 -11.23 11.10
N ALA A 569 51.24 -12.02 11.19
CA ALA A 569 51.26 -13.27 11.95
C ALA A 569 50.79 -13.05 13.40
N GLY A 570 49.68 -13.70 13.76
CA GLY A 570 49.06 -13.61 15.09
C GLY A 570 48.12 -12.43 15.31
N MET A 571 47.66 -11.75 14.25
CA MET A 571 46.58 -10.75 14.29
C MET A 571 45.46 -11.08 13.28
N GLU A 572 44.21 -11.07 13.73
CA GLU A 572 43.04 -11.12 12.86
C GLU A 572 42.24 -9.83 12.98
N PHE A 573 41.91 -9.18 11.86
CA PHE A 573 41.17 -7.92 11.87
C PHE A 573 39.66 -8.20 11.77
N GLU A 574 38.92 -7.95 12.84
CA GLU A 574 37.46 -8.06 12.84
C GLU A 574 36.79 -6.82 12.23
N SER A 575 37.31 -5.63 12.56
CA SER A 575 36.82 -4.40 11.94
C SER A 575 37.86 -3.29 11.95
N VAL A 576 37.79 -2.46 10.90
CA VAL A 576 38.56 -1.23 10.76
C VAL A 576 37.57 -0.12 10.46
N ARG A 577 37.39 0.82 11.39
CA ARG A 577 36.40 1.90 11.29
C ARG A 577 37.06 3.24 11.57
N GLU A 578 36.73 4.26 10.78
CA GLU A 578 37.05 5.63 11.16
C GLU A 578 36.04 6.11 12.21
N VAL A 579 36.54 6.75 13.27
CA VAL A 579 35.72 7.29 14.35
C VAL A 579 36.23 8.67 14.77
N VAL A 580 35.34 9.52 15.26
CA VAL A 580 35.72 10.79 15.90
C VAL A 580 35.71 10.59 17.40
N LEU A 581 36.89 10.51 18.02
CA LEU A 581 37.02 10.34 19.47
C LEU A 581 37.45 11.67 20.09
N ARG A 582 36.57 12.25 20.94
CA ARG A 582 36.84 13.49 21.69
C ARG A 582 37.39 14.62 20.78
N GLY A 583 36.74 14.84 19.64
CA GLY A 583 37.09 15.88 18.67
C GLY A 583 38.30 15.58 17.79
N SER A 584 38.89 14.37 17.85
CA SER A 584 39.99 13.96 16.98
C SER A 584 39.64 12.69 16.20
N ARG A 585 39.80 12.73 14.87
CA ARG A 585 39.65 11.54 14.02
C ARG A 585 40.69 10.50 14.42
N SER A 586 40.23 9.26 14.59
CA SER A 586 41.02 8.09 14.95
C SER A 586 40.58 6.91 14.07
N ILE A 587 41.48 6.00 13.76
CA ILE A 587 41.11 4.69 13.20
C ILE A 587 40.92 3.75 14.37
N LEU A 588 39.73 3.18 14.50
CA LEU A 588 39.48 2.11 15.44
C LEU A 588 39.76 0.77 14.76
N LEU A 589 40.78 0.09 15.29
CA LEU A 589 41.11 -1.27 14.92
C LEU A 589 40.52 -2.20 15.97
N THR A 590 39.62 -3.08 15.54
CA THR A 590 39.18 -4.22 16.33
C THR A 590 39.91 -5.44 15.79
N LEU A 591 40.77 -6.03 16.61
CA LEU A 591 41.58 -7.17 16.21
C LEU A 591 41.57 -8.26 17.29
N SER A 592 41.64 -9.51 16.86
CA SER A 592 41.88 -10.67 17.72
C SER A 592 43.37 -11.02 17.71
N MET A 593 43.96 -11.10 18.89
CA MET A 593 45.36 -11.49 19.11
C MET A 593 45.41 -12.49 20.25
N SER A 594 46.07 -13.63 20.05
CA SER A 594 46.17 -14.70 21.07
C SER A 594 44.80 -15.10 21.67
N GLY A 595 43.75 -15.11 20.85
CA GLY A 595 42.37 -15.42 21.28
C GLY A 595 41.67 -14.30 22.07
N ARG A 596 42.28 -13.12 22.19
CA ARG A 596 41.72 -11.96 22.90
C ARG A 596 41.41 -10.83 21.93
N LYS A 597 40.26 -10.20 22.14
CA LYS A 597 39.82 -9.05 21.38
C LYS A 597 40.43 -7.76 21.93
N LEU A 598 41.13 -7.03 21.07
CA LEU A 598 41.76 -5.74 21.36
C LEU A 598 41.13 -4.64 20.50
N VAL A 599 40.88 -3.50 21.13
CA VAL A 599 40.35 -2.31 20.47
C VAL A 599 41.35 -1.17 20.58
N VAL A 600 42.02 -0.88 19.47
CA VAL A 600 43.12 0.08 19.40
C VAL A 600 42.72 1.29 18.58
N ALA A 601 42.84 2.48 19.15
CA ALA A 601 42.64 3.74 18.45
C ALA A 601 43.98 4.26 17.92
N LEU A 602 44.15 4.23 16.59
CA LEU A 602 45.27 4.87 15.90
C LEU A 602 44.97 6.35 15.63
N ARG A 603 45.92 7.21 15.95
CA ARG A 603 45.85 8.67 15.82
C ARG A 603 47.11 9.20 15.15
N ASP A 604 47.09 10.46 14.72
CA ASP A 604 48.28 11.16 14.23
C ASP A 604 49.37 11.28 15.31
N ALA A 605 50.65 11.17 14.90
CA ALA A 605 51.81 11.29 15.79
C ALA A 605 51.93 12.62 16.54
N ARG A 606 51.26 13.69 16.07
CA ARG A 606 51.16 15.00 16.72
C ARG A 606 50.04 15.08 17.76
N SER A 607 49.18 14.07 17.87
CA SER A 607 48.14 14.03 18.90
C SER A 607 48.76 14.12 20.30
N HIS A 608 48.33 15.08 21.11
CA HIS A 608 48.76 15.23 22.50
C HIS A 608 48.12 14.22 23.46
N LYS A 609 47.29 13.30 22.94
CA LYS A 609 46.62 12.30 23.78
C LYS A 609 47.62 11.21 24.23
N PRO A 610 47.43 10.65 25.43
CA PRO A 610 48.22 9.51 25.90
C PRO A 610 48.19 8.36 24.89
N CYS A 611 49.35 7.75 24.67
CA CYS A 611 49.51 6.61 23.77
C CYS A 611 50.47 5.61 24.40
N PHE A 612 50.26 4.33 24.13
CA PHE A 612 51.14 3.26 24.61
C PHE A 612 52.17 2.83 23.55
N LEU A 613 51.93 3.17 22.28
CA LEU A 613 52.88 3.03 21.19
C LEU A 613 52.86 4.27 20.30
N ARG A 614 54.01 4.59 19.73
CA ARG A 614 54.19 5.71 18.82
C ARG A 614 55.09 5.30 17.66
N SER A 615 54.75 5.76 16.47
CA SER A 615 55.54 5.69 15.24
C SER A 615 55.77 7.11 14.69
N ARG A 616 56.38 7.22 13.52
CA ARG A 616 56.63 8.53 12.88
C ARG A 616 55.33 9.23 12.53
N ARG A 617 54.31 8.50 12.05
CA ARG A 617 53.03 9.08 11.60
C ARG A 617 51.86 8.75 12.54
N PHE A 618 51.98 7.74 13.39
CA PHE A 618 50.87 7.25 14.19
C PHE A 618 51.16 7.17 15.70
N ARG A 619 50.10 7.24 16.50
CA ARG A 619 50.05 6.92 17.93
C ARG A 619 48.94 5.92 18.16
N ALA A 620 49.21 4.86 18.90
CA ALA A 620 48.19 3.91 19.32
C ALA A 620 47.79 4.18 20.77
N SER A 621 46.48 4.25 21.01
CA SER A 621 45.88 4.49 22.32
C SER A 621 44.77 3.48 22.59
N TYR A 622 44.55 3.16 23.87
CA TYR A 622 43.47 2.25 24.28
C TYR A 622 42.13 2.99 24.32
N LEU A 623 41.05 2.28 24.01
CA LEU A 623 39.73 2.64 24.54
C LEU A 623 39.59 2.09 25.96
N LYS A 624 38.76 2.77 26.76
CA LYS A 624 38.62 2.54 28.21
C LYS A 624 38.30 1.07 28.57
N ASP A 625 37.65 0.36 27.66
CA ASP A 625 37.15 -1.00 27.88
C ASP A 625 37.95 -2.08 27.14
N SER A 626 39.07 -1.72 26.49
CA SER A 626 39.96 -2.70 25.85
C SER A 626 40.92 -3.30 26.87
N PRO A 627 41.15 -4.63 26.89
CA PRO A 627 42.17 -5.22 27.75
C PRO A 627 43.57 -4.65 27.43
N THR A 628 44.42 -4.56 28.45
CA THR A 628 45.82 -4.14 28.27
C THR A 628 46.57 -5.26 27.51
N PRO A 629 47.24 -4.95 26.39
CA PRO A 629 48.05 -5.92 25.66
C PRO A 629 49.28 -6.32 26.46
N SER A 630 49.56 -7.62 26.44
CA SER A 630 50.78 -8.27 26.88
C SER A 630 52.02 -7.71 26.15
N PRO A 631 53.24 -7.93 26.69
CA PRO A 631 54.48 -7.51 26.04
C PRO A 631 54.59 -7.98 24.58
N ARG A 632 54.19 -9.22 24.30
CA ARG A 632 54.18 -9.81 22.94
C ARG A 632 53.20 -9.08 22.01
N GLU A 633 51.98 -8.82 22.48
CA GLU A 633 50.98 -8.07 21.69
C GLU A 633 51.42 -6.63 21.43
N ARG A 634 52.08 -5.97 22.40
CA ARG A 634 52.66 -4.63 22.20
C ARG A 634 53.76 -4.65 21.13
N GLN A 635 54.62 -5.66 21.11
CA GLN A 635 55.67 -5.81 20.09
C GLN A 635 55.08 -5.99 18.69
N GLN A 636 54.05 -6.83 18.57
CA GLN A 636 53.32 -7.05 17.32
C GLN A 636 52.61 -5.76 16.85
N LEU A 637 51.93 -5.03 17.74
CA LEU A 637 51.32 -3.73 17.42
C LEU A 637 52.37 -2.67 17.01
N ALA A 638 53.57 -2.72 17.58
CA ALA A 638 54.67 -1.84 17.17
C ALA A 638 55.20 -2.19 15.77
N GLN A 639 55.20 -3.48 15.38
CA GLN A 639 55.51 -3.90 14.02
C GLN A 639 54.43 -3.42 13.03
N LEU A 640 53.15 -3.59 13.38
CA LEU A 640 52.03 -3.06 12.59
C LEU A 640 52.19 -1.57 12.31
N LEU A 641 52.43 -0.77 13.35
CA LEU A 641 52.65 0.68 13.23
C LEU A 641 53.81 1.04 12.29
N ARG A 642 54.92 0.28 12.32
CA ARG A 642 56.06 0.47 11.42
C ARG A 642 55.72 0.13 9.96
N LEU A 643 54.95 -0.93 9.74
CA LEU A 643 54.47 -1.31 8.41
C LEU A 643 53.54 -0.24 7.83
N LEU A 644 52.65 0.32 8.66
CA LEU A 644 51.78 1.42 8.27
C LEU A 644 52.60 2.68 7.91
N ASP A 645 53.61 3.05 8.70
CA ASP A 645 54.51 4.17 8.37
C ASP A 645 55.21 3.99 7.01
N ALA A 646 55.71 2.78 6.75
CA ALA A 646 56.42 2.45 5.51
C ALA A 646 55.48 2.41 4.29
N GLY A 647 54.28 1.85 4.45
CA GLY A 647 53.26 1.75 3.40
C GLY A 647 52.76 3.12 2.93
N VAL A 648 52.69 4.11 3.84
CA VAL A 648 52.29 5.48 3.47
C VAL A 648 53.43 6.22 2.76
N SER A 649 54.70 5.89 3.03
CA SER A 649 55.87 6.59 2.46
C SER A 649 56.23 6.13 1.03
N ARG A 650 56.02 4.86 0.66
CA ARG A 650 56.39 4.32 -0.68
C ARG A 650 55.60 4.87 -1.88
N ARG A 651 54.50 5.59 -1.66
CA ARG A 651 53.67 6.19 -2.72
C ARG A 651 53.70 7.71 -2.76
N GLU A 652 54.46 8.35 -1.88
CA GLU A 652 54.67 9.82 -1.87
C GLU A 652 55.89 10.25 -2.71
N SER A 653 56.66 9.33 -3.31
CA SER A 653 57.61 9.69 -4.35
C SER A 653 56.85 10.23 -5.57
N PRO A 654 57.10 11.47 -6.02
CA PRO A 654 56.54 11.97 -7.26
C PRO A 654 56.98 11.02 -8.37
N ARG A 655 56.04 10.51 -9.18
CA ARG A 655 56.41 9.93 -10.47
C ARG A 655 57.16 11.03 -11.22
N ALA A 656 58.48 10.88 -11.37
CA ALA A 656 59.30 11.73 -12.21
C ALA A 656 58.65 11.76 -13.60
N GLY A 657 58.42 12.98 -14.10
CA GLY A 657 57.61 13.24 -15.28
C GLY A 657 58.14 12.50 -16.51
N GLY A 658 57.26 11.70 -17.13
CA GLY A 658 57.37 11.42 -18.55
C GLY A 658 57.01 12.69 -19.30
N ARG A 659 58.02 13.41 -19.81
CA ARG A 659 57.86 14.38 -20.89
C ARG A 659 57.46 13.60 -22.14
N THR A 660 56.25 13.79 -22.64
CA THR A 660 55.92 13.56 -24.05
C THR A 660 56.07 14.90 -24.77
N SER A 661 57.09 14.99 -25.61
CA SER A 661 57.21 15.97 -26.69
C SER A 661 56.52 15.42 -27.94
N SER A 662 55.98 16.37 -28.74
CA SER A 662 55.21 16.28 -30.00
C SER A 662 53.79 15.76 -29.89
#